data_AF-A0A1T5FKS9-F1
#
_entry.id   AF-A0A1T5FKS9-F1
#
_cell.length_a   1.000
_cell.length_b   1.000
_cell.length_c   1.000
_cell.angle_alpha   90.00
_cell.angle_beta   90.00
_cell.angle_gamma   90.00
#
_symmetry.space_group_name_H-M   'P 1'
#
loop_
_entity.id
_entity.type
_entity.pdbx_description
1 polymer ?
#
loop_
_entity_poly.entity_id
_entity_poly.type
_entity_poly.pdbx_seq_one_letter_code
_entity_poly.pdbx_strand_id
1 'polypeptide(L)'
;MEKQGRLKTFLFRINDKILSYATVIAVRKAMICSVPLFLVSSFTNIMIIFPVPAYQSFLQEGGGVELFRFLSMLRTGADSLMGITMAAAVAHYYVRELYPKDKELSWVCTVISIVNYGVMVIDYDKEAIMIQLGVNTMFISFISGLLTPMCFLWLYDHELLMPTKAQKAVDPTWWWTIKCGPGCMFIGTVLSVATFLTCRLTGISCIYNGVNRVFNSILPLRGVGEDINGFLLILFQQILFLFGMNGSVLTSDISANYFEPLLMENIDAVADGLTPKNIVNSASLGIMTAVGGSGMALALIIAILLVSISSRKKWLAKFALIPSIFNNSEIVHYGLPLAFSPIYAIPFVTIPLLNFLLYWVLAKIGLLPIIVSDSNWMVPYVFQSAVQFNSLSGPIFITLLLVLDVIIYIPFVKLSDEYGKYVIQRDVAELTRRLQKYEEKNLSLDHELLPTGLRRTWEVLLNDLIIDLKENQNIKMYYQPQIDTCGRCIGAEALLRWKHSIAGFIYPPLVIEVAKQGDVLGMLELFIFNEAAAELAKMERNSFKGLKISVNITATSLLRENLVEMLDDAVKKNGVNARQMWVELTEQDAITSPHIALQRLEILKNKGYGLLIDDFGMGHTSIKYLQFGLFDIIKLDGSLTKNITQDDENSGAIISSISKLAEKFRLGIVAEYVENMNQKMMLERLGVDFFQGYLISKPLTEEEFRTFLESGAHSSTDFQE
;
A
#
# COMPACT_ATOMS: atom_id res chain seq x y z
N MET A 1 3.91 26.51 -16.97
CA MET A 1 3.84 25.84 -15.64
C MET A 1 2.40 25.65 -15.14
N GLU A 2 1.50 26.64 -15.26
CA GLU A 2 0.09 26.52 -14.81
C GLU A 2 -0.75 25.40 -15.48
N LYS A 3 -0.58 25.17 -16.81
CA LYS A 3 -1.28 24.09 -17.54
C LYS A 3 -0.84 22.68 -17.12
N GLN A 4 0.43 22.48 -16.78
CA GLN A 4 0.94 21.18 -16.28
C GLN A 4 0.36 20.86 -14.89
N GLY A 5 0.16 21.88 -14.04
CA GLY A 5 -0.55 21.71 -12.77
C GLY A 5 -2.00 21.25 -12.96
N ARG A 6 -2.74 21.84 -13.90
CA ARG A 6 -4.15 21.47 -14.17
C ARG A 6 -4.31 20.04 -14.67
N LEU A 7 -3.48 19.59 -15.62
CA LEU A 7 -3.55 18.20 -16.13
C LEU A 7 -3.19 17.19 -15.04
N LYS A 8 -2.16 17.48 -14.24
CA LYS A 8 -1.76 16.65 -13.11
C LYS A 8 -2.89 16.50 -12.09
N THR A 9 -3.48 17.61 -11.64
CA THR A 9 -4.61 17.58 -10.69
C THR A 9 -5.82 16.84 -11.27
N PHE A 10 -6.10 17.01 -12.56
CA PHE A 10 -7.17 16.29 -13.24
C PHE A 10 -6.94 14.77 -13.24
N LEU A 11 -5.74 14.32 -13.63
CA LEU A 11 -5.38 12.89 -13.62
C LEU A 11 -5.44 12.30 -12.22
N PHE A 12 -4.99 13.04 -11.20
CA PHE A 12 -5.05 12.59 -9.80
C PHE A 12 -6.50 12.41 -9.35
N ARG A 13 -7.38 13.36 -9.67
CA ARG A 13 -8.81 13.27 -9.34
C ARG A 13 -9.51 12.11 -10.03
N ILE A 14 -9.20 11.86 -11.31
CA ILE A 14 -9.74 10.69 -12.03
C ILE A 14 -9.26 9.40 -11.38
N ASN A 15 -7.96 9.33 -11.05
CA ASN A 15 -7.39 8.15 -10.42
C ASN A 15 -8.03 7.89 -9.04
N ASP A 16 -8.21 8.92 -8.21
CA ASP A 16 -8.93 8.83 -6.95
C ASP A 16 -10.37 8.33 -7.15
N LYS A 17 -11.09 8.85 -8.15
CA LYS A 17 -12.46 8.42 -8.43
C LYS A 17 -12.52 6.95 -8.87
N ILE A 18 -11.65 6.53 -9.78
CA ILE A 18 -11.59 5.14 -10.24
C ILE A 18 -11.21 4.20 -9.10
N LEU A 19 -10.25 4.60 -8.27
CA LEU A 19 -9.79 3.82 -7.12
C LEU A 19 -10.73 3.88 -5.92
N SER A 20 -11.84 4.62 -6.00
CA SER A 20 -12.87 4.63 -4.95
C SER A 20 -13.89 3.50 -5.12
N TYR A 21 -13.99 2.90 -6.32
CA TYR A 21 -14.93 1.81 -6.57
C TYR A 21 -14.42 0.49 -6.00
N ALA A 22 -15.22 -0.14 -5.14
CA ALA A 22 -14.91 -1.42 -4.52
C ALA A 22 -14.59 -2.53 -5.55
N THR A 23 -15.28 -2.53 -6.68
CA THR A 23 -15.06 -3.46 -7.79
C THR A 23 -13.64 -3.34 -8.35
N VAL A 24 -13.15 -2.12 -8.59
CA VAL A 24 -11.82 -1.85 -9.14
C VAL A 24 -10.74 -2.22 -8.13
N ILE A 25 -10.95 -1.89 -6.85
CA ILE A 25 -10.01 -2.27 -5.77
C ILE A 25 -9.88 -3.79 -5.70
N ALA A 26 -11.02 -4.51 -5.72
CA ALA A 26 -11.05 -5.96 -5.63
C ALA A 26 -10.32 -6.63 -6.79
N VAL A 27 -10.62 -6.22 -8.04
CA VAL A 27 -9.96 -6.75 -9.23
C VAL A 27 -8.45 -6.50 -9.18
N ARG A 28 -8.01 -5.28 -8.83
CA ARG A 28 -6.58 -4.98 -8.74
C ARG A 28 -5.86 -5.79 -7.67
N LYS A 29 -6.47 -5.98 -6.49
CA LYS A 29 -5.88 -6.82 -5.43
C LYS A 29 -5.78 -8.27 -5.88
N ALA A 30 -6.83 -8.79 -6.52
CA ALA A 30 -6.84 -10.15 -7.05
C ALA A 30 -5.74 -10.37 -8.11
N MET A 31 -5.55 -9.42 -9.03
CA MET A 31 -4.44 -9.43 -10.01
C MET A 31 -3.07 -9.52 -9.35
N ILE A 32 -2.83 -8.72 -8.30
CA ILE A 32 -1.57 -8.73 -7.54
C ILE A 32 -1.36 -10.09 -6.86
N CYS A 33 -2.41 -10.67 -6.27
CA CYS A 33 -2.34 -11.96 -5.60
C CYS A 33 -2.08 -13.14 -6.56
N SER A 34 -2.42 -13.01 -7.84
CA SER A 34 -2.13 -14.02 -8.86
C SER A 34 -0.72 -13.95 -9.45
N VAL A 35 0.07 -12.90 -9.14
CA VAL A 35 1.45 -12.73 -9.64
C VAL A 35 2.34 -13.96 -9.42
N PRO A 36 2.30 -14.68 -8.28
CA PRO A 36 3.08 -15.90 -8.10
C PRO A 36 2.77 -17.00 -9.12
N LEU A 37 1.50 -17.17 -9.52
CA LEU A 37 1.11 -18.15 -10.55
C LEU A 37 1.60 -17.73 -11.93
N PHE A 38 1.47 -16.44 -12.26
CA PHE A 38 2.05 -15.87 -13.47
C PHE A 38 3.56 -16.11 -13.56
N LEU A 39 4.29 -15.96 -12.46
CA LEU A 39 5.73 -16.24 -12.41
C LEU A 39 6.02 -17.69 -12.77
N VAL A 40 5.35 -18.65 -12.11
CA VAL A 40 5.57 -20.08 -12.37
C VAL A 40 5.26 -20.42 -13.83
N SER A 41 4.12 -19.97 -14.37
CA SER A 41 3.75 -20.21 -15.77
C SER A 41 4.77 -19.59 -16.74
N SER A 42 5.10 -18.31 -16.54
CA SER A 42 6.00 -17.55 -17.41
C SER A 42 7.39 -18.15 -17.48
N PHE A 43 8.00 -18.46 -16.33
CA PHE A 43 9.34 -19.05 -16.28
C PHE A 43 9.38 -20.45 -16.88
N THR A 44 8.36 -21.26 -16.61
CA THR A 44 8.26 -22.60 -17.17
C THR A 44 8.09 -22.54 -18.69
N ASN A 45 7.30 -21.60 -19.20
CA ASN A 45 7.10 -21.41 -20.63
C ASN A 45 8.39 -20.97 -21.35
N ILE A 46 9.17 -20.06 -20.73
CA ILE A 46 10.49 -19.65 -21.24
C ILE A 46 11.44 -20.85 -21.31
N MET A 47 11.43 -21.72 -20.29
CA MET A 47 12.24 -22.94 -20.32
C MET A 47 11.81 -23.88 -21.45
N ILE A 48 10.51 -24.09 -21.67
CA ILE A 48 10.02 -24.98 -22.73
C ILE A 48 10.43 -24.49 -24.13
N ILE A 49 10.28 -23.19 -24.39
CA ILE A 49 10.39 -22.62 -25.73
C ILE A 49 11.72 -21.85 -25.88
N PHE A 50 12.72 -22.16 -25.05
CA PHE A 50 14.01 -21.48 -25.07
C PHE A 50 14.63 -21.56 -26.49
N PRO A 51 14.96 -20.44 -27.14
CA PRO A 51 15.20 -20.37 -28.59
C PRO A 51 16.63 -20.80 -28.97
N VAL A 52 17.06 -21.98 -28.53
CA VAL A 52 18.35 -22.59 -28.87
C VAL A 52 18.08 -23.91 -29.60
N PRO A 53 18.44 -24.05 -30.89
CA PRO A 53 18.13 -25.24 -31.68
C PRO A 53 18.61 -26.54 -31.02
N ALA A 54 19.83 -26.57 -30.49
CA ALA A 54 20.38 -27.74 -29.79
C ALA A 54 19.57 -28.12 -28.54
N TYR A 55 19.02 -27.14 -27.83
CA TYR A 55 18.19 -27.37 -26.67
C TYR A 55 16.79 -27.88 -27.07
N GLN A 56 16.22 -27.34 -28.15
CA GLN A 56 14.94 -27.81 -28.70
C GLN A 56 15.04 -29.26 -29.20
N SER A 57 16.14 -29.63 -29.86
CA SER A 57 16.43 -31.03 -30.22
C SER A 57 16.58 -31.91 -28.97
N PHE A 58 17.31 -31.45 -27.95
CA PHE A 58 17.42 -32.17 -26.68
C PHE A 58 16.05 -32.42 -26.02
N LEU A 59 15.15 -31.43 -25.99
CA LEU A 59 13.80 -31.61 -25.42
C LEU A 59 12.95 -32.66 -26.15
N GLN A 60 13.25 -32.94 -27.41
CA GLN A 60 12.56 -33.94 -28.22
C GLN A 60 13.18 -35.35 -28.10
N GLU A 61 14.36 -35.50 -27.48
CA GLU A 61 15.11 -36.75 -27.44
C GLU A 61 15.55 -37.16 -26.01
N GLY A 62 15.61 -38.46 -25.76
CA GLY A 62 16.17 -39.03 -24.52
C GLY A 62 15.57 -38.45 -23.23
N GLY A 63 16.45 -38.05 -22.29
CA GLY A 63 16.05 -37.47 -21.00
C GLY A 63 15.39 -36.09 -21.08
N GLY A 64 15.47 -35.40 -22.23
CA GLY A 64 14.81 -34.11 -22.42
C GLY A 64 13.30 -34.22 -22.59
N VAL A 65 12.78 -35.37 -23.05
CA VAL A 65 11.33 -35.60 -23.18
C VAL A 65 10.64 -35.62 -21.82
N GLU A 66 11.26 -36.26 -20.82
CA GLU A 66 10.72 -36.26 -19.46
C GLU A 66 10.76 -34.87 -18.83
N LEU A 67 11.83 -34.10 -19.09
CA LEU A 67 11.89 -32.70 -18.68
C LEU A 67 10.79 -31.86 -19.35
N PHE A 68 10.58 -32.01 -20.66
CA PHE A 68 9.53 -31.32 -21.40
C PHE A 68 8.13 -31.66 -20.84
N ARG A 69 7.86 -32.94 -20.54
CA ARG A 69 6.60 -33.36 -19.91
C ARG A 69 6.41 -32.74 -18.53
N PHE A 70 7.45 -32.77 -17.69
CA PHE A 70 7.41 -32.17 -16.36
C PHE A 70 7.16 -30.65 -16.42
N LEU A 71 7.90 -29.92 -17.26
CA LEU A 71 7.70 -28.49 -17.47
C LEU A 71 6.30 -28.21 -18.04
N SER A 72 5.83 -29.00 -19.00
CA SER A 72 4.48 -28.84 -19.57
C SER A 72 3.38 -29.07 -18.53
N MET A 73 3.56 -30.05 -17.64
CA MET A 73 2.67 -30.30 -16.50
C MET A 73 2.65 -29.11 -15.54
N LEU A 74 3.83 -28.58 -15.18
CA LEU A 74 3.94 -27.40 -14.31
C LEU A 74 3.24 -26.17 -14.92
N ARG A 75 3.49 -25.90 -16.20
CA ARG A 75 2.86 -24.79 -16.94
C ARG A 75 1.35 -24.95 -16.97
N THR A 76 0.86 -26.12 -17.39
CA THR A 76 -0.58 -26.40 -17.50
C THR A 76 -1.26 -26.30 -16.13
N GLY A 77 -0.62 -26.80 -15.07
CA GLY A 77 -1.12 -26.71 -13.70
C GLY A 77 -1.22 -25.26 -13.21
N ALA A 78 -0.19 -24.44 -13.45
CA ALA A 78 -0.22 -23.02 -13.10
C ALA A 78 -1.30 -22.25 -13.89
N ASP A 79 -1.35 -22.44 -15.22
CA ASP A 79 -2.32 -21.79 -16.10
C ASP A 79 -3.77 -22.10 -15.69
N SER A 80 -4.08 -23.39 -15.49
CA SER A 80 -5.44 -23.86 -15.17
C SER A 80 -5.96 -23.36 -13.81
N LEU A 81 -5.06 -23.01 -12.88
CA LEU A 81 -5.42 -22.48 -11.57
C LEU A 81 -5.64 -20.96 -11.57
N MET A 82 -5.18 -20.24 -12.60
CA MET A 82 -5.27 -18.77 -12.62
C MET A 82 -6.70 -18.28 -12.67
N GLY A 83 -7.55 -18.85 -13.52
CA GLY A 83 -8.95 -18.44 -13.60
C GLY A 83 -9.72 -18.70 -12.29
N ILE A 84 -9.47 -19.84 -11.64
CA ILE A 84 -10.10 -20.21 -10.36
C ILE A 84 -9.65 -19.26 -9.24
N THR A 85 -8.34 -19.11 -9.07
CA THR A 85 -7.77 -18.27 -8.02
C THR A 85 -8.15 -16.80 -8.21
N MET A 86 -8.27 -16.34 -9.47
CA MET A 86 -8.73 -15.00 -9.78
C MET A 86 -10.19 -14.80 -9.37
N ALA A 87 -11.10 -15.71 -9.74
CA ALA A 87 -12.51 -15.61 -9.36
C ALA A 87 -12.68 -15.58 -7.84
N ALA A 88 -11.91 -16.44 -7.14
CA ALA A 88 -11.86 -16.51 -5.69
C ALA A 88 -11.36 -15.20 -5.08
N ALA A 89 -10.22 -14.68 -5.55
CA ALA A 89 -9.59 -13.49 -4.99
C ALA A 89 -10.44 -12.23 -5.24
N VAL A 90 -11.06 -12.08 -6.43
CA VAL A 90 -11.97 -10.95 -6.71
C VAL A 90 -13.14 -10.97 -5.74
N ALA A 91 -13.80 -12.12 -5.57
CA ALA A 91 -14.92 -12.26 -4.64
C ALA A 91 -14.51 -11.96 -3.19
N HIS A 92 -13.38 -12.54 -2.76
CA HIS A 92 -12.83 -12.32 -1.43
C HIS A 92 -12.62 -10.83 -1.13
N TYR A 93 -11.88 -10.14 -2.01
CA TYR A 93 -11.55 -8.72 -1.82
C TYR A 93 -12.75 -7.81 -2.01
N TYR A 94 -13.70 -8.15 -2.88
CA TYR A 94 -14.92 -7.36 -3.06
C TYR A 94 -15.78 -7.36 -1.79
N VAL A 95 -15.99 -8.54 -1.17
CA VAL A 95 -16.75 -8.63 0.08
C VAL A 95 -16.01 -7.97 1.24
N ARG A 96 -14.68 -8.15 1.33
CA ARG A 96 -13.86 -7.50 2.38
C ARG A 96 -13.88 -5.98 2.31
N GLU A 97 -14.08 -5.43 1.10
CA GLU A 97 -14.21 -4.00 0.87
C GLU A 97 -15.53 -3.45 1.39
N LEU A 98 -16.63 -4.21 1.24
CA LEU A 98 -17.97 -3.79 1.65
C LEU A 98 -18.30 -4.16 3.10
N TYR A 99 -17.87 -5.33 3.57
CA TYR A 99 -18.14 -5.89 4.89
C TYR A 99 -16.82 -6.28 5.59
N PRO A 100 -16.04 -5.31 6.09
CA PRO A 100 -14.71 -5.58 6.65
C PRO A 100 -14.74 -6.46 7.91
N LYS A 101 -15.84 -6.45 8.67
CA LYS A 101 -16.01 -7.21 9.92
C LYS A 101 -16.41 -8.68 9.70
N ASP A 102 -17.15 -8.96 8.63
CA ASP A 102 -17.74 -10.29 8.39
C ASP A 102 -16.78 -11.18 7.59
N LYS A 103 -15.73 -11.66 8.28
CA LYS A 103 -14.66 -12.47 7.66
C LYS A 103 -15.21 -13.73 6.98
N GLU A 104 -16.20 -14.38 7.58
CA GLU A 104 -16.84 -15.60 7.07
C GLU A 104 -17.69 -15.36 5.82
N LEU A 105 -18.33 -14.19 5.71
CA LEU A 105 -19.14 -13.81 4.54
C LEU A 105 -18.30 -13.78 3.26
N SER A 106 -17.06 -13.29 3.39
CA SER A 106 -16.07 -13.28 2.32
C SER A 106 -15.70 -14.69 1.85
N TRP A 107 -15.52 -15.63 2.78
CA TRP A 107 -15.24 -17.03 2.46
C TRP A 107 -16.41 -17.69 1.71
N VAL A 108 -17.63 -17.51 2.20
CA VAL A 108 -18.84 -18.03 1.56
C VAL A 108 -18.96 -17.55 0.11
N CYS A 109 -18.84 -16.24 -0.11
CA CYS A 109 -18.91 -15.67 -1.47
C CYS A 109 -17.80 -16.17 -2.39
N THR A 110 -16.60 -16.40 -1.84
CA THR A 110 -15.44 -16.95 -2.57
C THR A 110 -15.77 -18.33 -3.14
N VAL A 111 -16.30 -19.23 -2.31
CA VAL A 111 -16.63 -20.60 -2.72
C VAL A 111 -17.70 -20.62 -3.81
N ILE A 112 -18.78 -19.85 -3.65
CA ILE A 112 -19.87 -19.80 -4.65
C ILE A 112 -19.34 -19.24 -5.98
N SER A 113 -18.46 -18.23 -5.94
CA SER A 113 -17.90 -17.60 -7.14
C SER A 113 -17.01 -18.55 -7.94
N ILE A 114 -16.28 -19.46 -7.28
CA ILE A 114 -15.52 -20.52 -7.94
C ILE A 114 -16.45 -21.49 -8.68
N VAL A 115 -17.53 -21.94 -8.01
CA VAL A 115 -18.51 -22.85 -8.60
C VAL A 115 -19.16 -22.19 -9.82
N ASN A 116 -19.63 -20.96 -9.68
CA ASN A 116 -20.26 -20.23 -10.78
C ASN A 116 -19.28 -19.94 -11.93
N TYR A 117 -18.02 -19.66 -11.62
CA TYR A 117 -16.98 -19.51 -12.65
C TYR A 117 -16.82 -20.80 -13.47
N GLY A 118 -16.79 -21.96 -12.82
CA GLY A 118 -16.76 -23.25 -13.50
C GLY A 118 -17.96 -23.43 -14.45
N VAL A 119 -19.17 -23.10 -14.00
CA VAL A 119 -20.39 -23.20 -14.83
C VAL A 119 -20.36 -22.27 -16.04
N MET A 120 -19.77 -21.07 -15.91
CA MET A 120 -19.68 -20.11 -17.02
C MET A 120 -18.62 -20.48 -18.06
N VAL A 121 -17.58 -21.22 -17.68
CA VAL A 121 -16.41 -21.50 -18.52
C VAL A 121 -16.40 -22.90 -19.12
N ILE A 122 -16.77 -23.92 -18.34
CA ILE A 122 -16.62 -25.32 -18.74
C ILE A 122 -17.62 -25.64 -19.84
N ASP A 123 -17.08 -25.94 -21.02
CA ASP A 123 -17.80 -26.53 -22.13
C ASP A 123 -17.94 -28.02 -21.89
N TYR A 124 -19.18 -28.46 -21.62
CA TYR A 124 -19.52 -29.85 -21.32
C TYR A 124 -19.20 -30.82 -22.46
N ASP A 125 -19.09 -30.32 -23.70
CA ASP A 125 -18.80 -31.15 -24.87
C ASP A 125 -17.29 -31.43 -25.03
N LYS A 126 -16.43 -30.80 -24.21
CA LYS A 126 -14.97 -30.96 -24.26
C LYS A 126 -14.43 -31.71 -23.03
N GLU A 127 -13.70 -32.80 -23.25
CA GLU A 127 -13.17 -33.65 -22.17
C GLU A 127 -12.07 -32.95 -21.33
N ALA A 128 -11.29 -32.05 -21.92
CA ALA A 128 -10.13 -31.44 -21.25
C ALA A 128 -10.48 -30.21 -20.41
N ILE A 129 -11.17 -30.41 -19.28
CA ILE A 129 -11.65 -29.33 -18.39
C ILE A 129 -10.50 -28.40 -17.95
N MET A 130 -9.34 -28.93 -17.57
CA MET A 130 -8.23 -28.12 -17.05
C MET A 130 -7.74 -27.06 -18.05
N ILE A 131 -7.63 -27.42 -19.32
CA ILE A 131 -7.18 -26.51 -20.38
C ILE A 131 -8.16 -25.33 -20.57
N GLN A 132 -9.42 -25.53 -20.21
CA GLN A 132 -10.46 -24.50 -20.32
C GLN A 132 -10.38 -23.45 -19.20
N LEU A 133 -9.71 -23.73 -18.08
CA LEU A 133 -9.67 -22.84 -16.90
C LEU A 133 -8.44 -21.91 -16.87
N GLY A 134 -7.76 -21.78 -18.00
CA GLY A 134 -6.50 -21.06 -18.17
C GLY A 134 -6.57 -19.53 -18.06
N VAL A 135 -5.47 -18.86 -18.42
CA VAL A 135 -5.35 -17.38 -18.47
C VAL A 135 -6.43 -16.73 -19.35
N ASN A 136 -6.87 -17.43 -20.39
CA ASN A 136 -7.81 -16.92 -21.39
C ASN A 136 -9.19 -16.59 -20.81
N THR A 137 -9.54 -17.19 -19.67
CA THR A 137 -10.87 -17.06 -19.05
C THR A 137 -10.87 -16.12 -17.86
N MET A 138 -9.76 -15.45 -17.56
CA MET A 138 -9.65 -14.51 -16.44
C MET A 138 -10.69 -13.39 -16.47
N PHE A 139 -11.12 -12.96 -17.66
CA PHE A 139 -12.21 -11.99 -17.79
C PHE A 139 -13.53 -12.54 -17.22
N ILE A 140 -13.85 -13.81 -17.49
CA ILE A 140 -15.02 -14.48 -16.92
C ILE A 140 -14.85 -14.66 -15.42
N SER A 141 -13.61 -14.87 -14.94
CA SER A 141 -13.31 -14.88 -13.50
C SER A 141 -13.64 -13.56 -12.82
N PHE A 142 -13.36 -12.41 -13.44
CA PHE A 142 -13.75 -11.10 -12.91
C PHE A 142 -15.27 -10.95 -12.85
N ILE A 143 -15.97 -11.36 -13.91
CA ILE A 143 -17.44 -11.30 -13.96
C ILE A 143 -18.04 -12.17 -12.86
N SER A 144 -17.63 -13.44 -12.76
CA SER A 144 -18.13 -14.36 -11.74
C SER A 144 -17.81 -13.85 -10.33
N GLY A 145 -16.56 -13.43 -10.10
CA GLY A 145 -16.10 -12.92 -8.80
C GLY A 145 -16.73 -11.61 -8.36
N LEU A 146 -17.43 -10.87 -9.24
CA LEU A 146 -18.18 -9.67 -8.88
C LEU A 146 -19.70 -9.93 -8.86
N LEU A 147 -20.23 -10.56 -9.91
CA LEU A 147 -21.66 -10.81 -10.06
C LEU A 147 -22.19 -11.73 -8.96
N THR A 148 -21.46 -12.81 -8.65
CA THR A 148 -21.89 -13.78 -7.64
C THR A 148 -22.00 -13.13 -6.25
N PRO A 149 -20.97 -12.43 -5.74
CA PRO A 149 -21.10 -11.72 -4.47
C PRO A 149 -22.12 -10.59 -4.52
N MET A 150 -22.26 -9.84 -5.62
CA MET A 150 -23.28 -8.79 -5.73
C MET A 150 -24.70 -9.34 -5.54
N CYS A 151 -25.03 -10.43 -6.22
CA CYS A 151 -26.35 -11.06 -6.09
C CYS A 151 -26.55 -11.69 -4.69
N PHE A 152 -25.50 -12.32 -4.14
CA PHE A 152 -25.59 -12.93 -2.82
C PHE A 152 -25.70 -11.90 -1.69
N LEU A 153 -24.90 -10.83 -1.74
CA LEU A 153 -24.97 -9.75 -0.75
C LEU A 153 -26.31 -9.03 -0.81
N TRP A 154 -26.92 -8.88 -1.99
CA TRP A 154 -28.28 -8.35 -2.09
C TRP A 154 -29.29 -9.21 -1.33
N LEU A 155 -29.21 -10.54 -1.39
CA LEU A 155 -30.05 -11.42 -0.56
C LEU A 155 -29.74 -11.29 0.92
N TYR A 156 -28.45 -11.19 1.27
CA TYR A 156 -27.98 -11.03 2.63
C TYR A 156 -28.50 -9.75 3.29
N ASP A 157 -28.43 -8.61 2.58
CA ASP A 157 -28.87 -7.30 3.07
C ASP A 157 -30.39 -7.22 3.27
N HIS A 158 -31.16 -7.98 2.48
CA HIS A 158 -32.61 -8.06 2.61
C HIS A 158 -33.07 -9.20 3.53
N GLU A 159 -32.13 -9.90 4.19
CA GLU A 159 -32.37 -11.08 5.02
C GLU A 159 -33.20 -12.18 4.32
N LEU A 160 -33.15 -12.23 2.99
CA LEU A 160 -33.89 -13.18 2.18
C LEU A 160 -33.22 -14.54 2.22
N LEU A 161 -34.00 -15.59 2.50
CA LEU A 161 -33.51 -16.98 2.62
C LEU A 161 -32.45 -17.15 3.74
N MET A 162 -32.46 -16.27 4.74
CA MET A 162 -31.55 -16.34 5.88
C MET A 162 -32.32 -16.74 7.15
N PRO A 163 -32.00 -17.88 7.80
CA PRO A 163 -32.60 -18.25 9.07
C PRO A 163 -32.35 -17.17 10.14
N THR A 164 -33.41 -16.62 10.72
CA THR A 164 -33.34 -15.54 11.72
C THR A 164 -33.10 -16.04 13.15
N LYS A 165 -33.37 -17.32 13.43
CA LYS A 165 -33.17 -17.92 14.77
C LYS A 165 -31.76 -18.49 14.92
N ALA A 166 -30.90 -17.75 15.62
CA ALA A 166 -29.61 -18.27 16.08
C ALA A 166 -29.81 -19.47 17.01
N GLN A 167 -29.15 -20.59 16.70
CA GLN A 167 -29.14 -21.76 17.57
C GLN A 167 -28.17 -21.54 18.73
N LYS A 168 -28.57 -21.90 19.96
CA LYS A 168 -27.71 -21.80 21.15
C LYS A 168 -26.59 -22.84 21.07
N ALA A 169 -25.38 -22.47 21.50
CA ALA A 169 -24.21 -23.35 21.61
C ALA A 169 -23.69 -23.95 20.28
N VAL A 170 -23.91 -23.28 19.16
CA VAL A 170 -23.31 -23.64 17.86
C VAL A 170 -22.01 -22.87 17.69
N ASP A 171 -20.98 -23.53 17.16
CA ASP A 171 -19.72 -22.87 16.79
C ASP A 171 -19.99 -21.66 15.86
N PRO A 172 -19.35 -20.50 16.09
CA PRO A 172 -19.62 -19.29 15.30
C PRO A 172 -19.43 -19.49 13.79
N THR A 173 -18.46 -20.29 13.38
CA THR A 173 -18.19 -20.62 11.97
C THR A 173 -19.30 -21.48 11.38
N TRP A 174 -19.79 -22.45 12.16
CA TRP A 174 -20.93 -23.30 11.78
C TRP A 174 -22.22 -22.50 11.59
N TRP A 175 -22.44 -21.48 12.43
CA TRP A 175 -23.60 -20.60 12.29
C TRP A 175 -23.61 -19.88 10.94
N TRP A 176 -22.46 -19.41 10.44
CA TRP A 176 -22.37 -18.76 9.13
C TRP A 176 -22.74 -19.70 7.98
N THR A 177 -22.34 -20.97 8.06
CA THR A 177 -22.73 -22.00 7.07
C THR A 177 -24.25 -22.21 7.05
N ILE A 178 -24.88 -22.33 8.22
CA ILE A 178 -26.35 -22.50 8.32
C ILE A 178 -27.07 -21.24 7.84
N LYS A 179 -26.61 -20.06 8.28
CA LYS A 179 -27.21 -18.77 7.93
C LYS A 179 -27.19 -18.57 6.42
N CYS A 180 -26.02 -18.72 5.81
CA CYS A 180 -25.82 -18.41 4.40
C CYS A 180 -26.23 -19.55 3.46
N GLY A 181 -26.28 -20.80 3.93
CA GLY A 181 -26.47 -22.00 3.11
C GLY A 181 -27.63 -21.92 2.11
N PRO A 182 -28.87 -21.58 2.52
CA PRO A 182 -30.00 -21.50 1.59
C PRO A 182 -29.81 -20.42 0.52
N GLY A 183 -29.27 -19.26 0.89
CA GLY A 183 -28.92 -18.19 -0.06
C GLY A 183 -27.85 -18.64 -1.07
N CYS A 184 -26.86 -19.42 -0.62
CA CYS A 184 -25.82 -19.99 -1.50
C CYS A 184 -26.42 -20.94 -2.53
N MET A 185 -27.28 -21.86 -2.08
CA MET A 185 -27.96 -22.84 -2.95
C MET A 185 -28.85 -22.13 -3.98
N PHE A 186 -29.57 -21.10 -3.54
CA PHE A 186 -30.44 -20.32 -4.41
C PHE A 186 -29.65 -19.57 -5.48
N ILE A 187 -28.62 -18.79 -5.11
CA ILE A 187 -27.79 -18.05 -6.07
C ILE A 187 -27.05 -18.98 -7.03
N GLY A 188 -26.46 -20.06 -6.51
CA GLY A 188 -25.79 -21.06 -7.35
C GLY A 188 -26.73 -21.66 -8.39
N THR A 189 -27.96 -21.99 -7.99
CA THR A 189 -28.98 -22.53 -8.91
C THR A 189 -29.44 -21.49 -9.93
N VAL A 190 -29.76 -20.27 -9.48
CA VAL A 190 -30.24 -19.19 -10.37
C VAL A 190 -29.20 -18.84 -11.42
N LEU A 191 -27.93 -18.66 -11.03
CA LEU A 191 -26.87 -18.32 -11.97
C LEU A 191 -26.55 -19.49 -12.93
N SER A 192 -26.62 -20.73 -12.45
CA SER A 192 -26.42 -21.90 -13.30
C SER A 192 -27.55 -22.06 -14.33
N VAL A 193 -28.81 -21.89 -13.91
CA VAL A 193 -29.97 -21.92 -14.81
C VAL A 193 -29.92 -20.76 -15.80
N ALA A 194 -29.56 -19.55 -15.35
CA ALA A 194 -29.39 -18.40 -16.23
C ALA A 194 -28.30 -18.64 -17.28
N THR A 195 -27.17 -19.23 -16.88
CA THR A 195 -26.09 -19.62 -17.79
C THR A 195 -26.57 -20.65 -18.81
N PHE A 196 -27.23 -21.72 -18.36
CA PHE A 196 -27.80 -22.75 -19.22
C PHE A 196 -28.79 -22.18 -20.24
N LEU A 197 -29.74 -21.35 -19.79
CA LEU A 197 -30.72 -20.70 -20.66
C LEU A 197 -30.03 -19.79 -21.69
N THR A 198 -29.01 -19.04 -21.26
CA THR A 198 -28.24 -18.16 -22.16
C THR A 198 -27.55 -18.97 -23.26
N CYS A 199 -26.85 -20.06 -22.90
CA CYS A 199 -26.21 -20.95 -23.86
C CYS A 199 -27.22 -21.53 -24.87
N ARG A 200 -28.38 -22.00 -24.40
CA ARG A 200 -29.42 -22.58 -25.27
C ARG A 200 -30.10 -21.56 -26.17
N LEU A 201 -30.40 -20.36 -25.68
CA LEU A 201 -31.06 -19.31 -26.47
C LEU A 201 -30.13 -18.71 -27.54
N THR A 202 -28.82 -18.67 -27.28
CA THR A 202 -27.83 -18.05 -28.19
C THR A 202 -27.10 -19.07 -29.07
N GLY A 203 -27.25 -20.37 -28.80
CA GLY A 203 -26.56 -21.44 -29.52
C GLY A 203 -25.04 -21.47 -29.25
N ILE A 204 -24.62 -21.02 -28.08
CA ILE A 204 -23.22 -21.00 -27.63
C ILE A 204 -23.04 -22.15 -26.61
N SER A 205 -21.88 -22.81 -26.61
CA SER A 205 -21.60 -23.92 -25.67
C SER A 205 -21.33 -23.45 -24.24
N CYS A 206 -20.54 -22.38 -24.06
CA CYS A 206 -20.28 -21.75 -22.75
C CYS A 206 -20.16 -20.22 -22.87
N ILE A 207 -20.28 -19.50 -21.75
CA ILE A 207 -20.27 -18.02 -21.74
C ILE A 207 -18.95 -17.46 -22.31
N TYR A 208 -17.82 -18.12 -22.01
CA TYR A 208 -16.51 -17.75 -22.57
C TYR A 208 -16.52 -17.70 -24.11
N ASN A 209 -17.01 -18.75 -24.77
CA ASN A 209 -17.09 -18.79 -26.24
C ASN A 209 -18.04 -17.71 -26.78
N GLY A 210 -19.07 -17.35 -26.01
CA GLY A 210 -20.00 -16.28 -26.36
C GLY A 210 -19.32 -14.92 -26.36
N VAL A 211 -18.50 -14.64 -25.34
CA VAL A 211 -17.70 -13.43 -25.26
C VAL A 211 -16.71 -13.34 -26.44
N ASN A 212 -16.00 -14.42 -26.77
CA ASN A 212 -15.12 -14.45 -27.93
C ASN A 212 -15.88 -14.18 -29.24
N ARG A 213 -17.07 -14.77 -29.42
CA ARG A 213 -17.91 -14.52 -30.59
C ARG A 213 -18.35 -13.06 -30.69
N VAL A 214 -18.69 -12.43 -29.57
CA VAL A 214 -19.03 -11.00 -29.53
C VAL A 214 -17.83 -10.17 -29.95
N PHE A 215 -16.64 -10.42 -29.39
CA PHE A 215 -15.44 -9.66 -29.75
C PHE A 215 -15.03 -9.82 -31.21
N ASN A 216 -15.11 -11.04 -31.74
CA ASN A 216 -14.87 -11.34 -33.16
C ASN A 216 -15.92 -10.74 -34.10
N SER A 217 -17.06 -10.24 -33.58
CA SER A 217 -18.06 -9.53 -34.39
C SER A 217 -17.78 -8.03 -34.52
N ILE A 218 -16.97 -7.46 -33.61
CA ILE A 218 -16.62 -6.04 -33.58
C ILE A 218 -15.55 -5.71 -34.63
N LEU A 219 -14.57 -6.59 -34.81
CA LEU A 219 -13.47 -6.45 -35.76
C LEU A 219 -13.21 -7.79 -36.45
N PRO A 220 -12.77 -7.80 -37.73
CA PRO A 220 -12.48 -6.64 -38.59
C PRO A 220 -13.74 -6.00 -39.19
N LEU A 221 -13.68 -4.69 -39.47
CA LEU A 221 -14.75 -3.99 -40.16
C LEU A 221 -14.75 -4.34 -41.65
N ARG A 222 -15.91 -4.79 -42.16
CA ARG A 222 -16.08 -5.13 -43.58
C ARG A 222 -15.98 -3.89 -44.45
N GLY A 223 -15.23 -3.97 -45.55
CA GLY A 223 -15.05 -2.88 -46.51
C GLY A 223 -14.05 -1.80 -46.08
N VAL A 224 -13.33 -2.03 -44.98
CA VAL A 224 -12.26 -1.16 -44.47
C VAL A 224 -10.91 -1.82 -44.74
N GLY A 225 -9.89 -1.02 -45.07
CA GLY A 225 -8.53 -1.49 -45.36
C GLY A 225 -7.84 -2.13 -44.15
N GLU A 226 -6.79 -2.90 -44.43
CA GLU A 226 -5.96 -3.60 -43.44
C GLU A 226 -5.24 -2.64 -42.49
N ASP A 227 -4.98 -1.40 -42.93
CA ASP A 227 -4.35 -0.34 -42.15
C ASP A 227 -5.23 0.14 -40.99
N ILE A 228 -6.48 0.49 -41.28
CA ILE A 228 -7.46 0.93 -40.28
C ILE A 228 -7.86 -0.25 -39.40
N ASN A 229 -8.07 -1.44 -39.96
CA ASN A 229 -8.37 -2.64 -39.17
C ASN A 229 -7.22 -2.99 -38.22
N GLY A 230 -5.96 -2.86 -38.66
CA GLY A 230 -4.79 -3.03 -37.80
C GLY A 230 -4.74 -2.01 -36.66
N PHE A 231 -4.94 -0.73 -36.97
CA PHE A 231 -5.01 0.33 -35.95
C PHE A 231 -6.11 0.08 -34.91
N LEU A 232 -7.32 -0.27 -35.37
CA LEU A 232 -8.46 -0.56 -34.49
C LEU A 232 -8.21 -1.80 -33.63
N LEU A 233 -7.61 -2.85 -34.18
CA LEU A 233 -7.24 -4.04 -33.42
C LEU A 233 -6.26 -3.70 -32.30
N ILE A 234 -5.21 -2.93 -32.60
CA ILE A 234 -4.23 -2.50 -31.59
C ILE A 234 -4.92 -1.68 -30.49
N LEU A 235 -5.70 -0.67 -30.87
CA LEU A 235 -6.43 0.17 -29.92
C LEU A 235 -7.34 -0.69 -29.02
N PHE A 236 -8.07 -1.63 -29.63
CA PHE A 236 -8.98 -2.51 -28.92
C PHE A 236 -8.24 -3.42 -27.94
N GLN A 237 -7.14 -4.06 -28.36
CA GLN A 237 -6.29 -4.89 -27.50
C GLN A 237 -5.75 -4.09 -26.31
N GLN A 238 -5.22 -2.88 -26.52
CA GLN A 238 -4.68 -2.06 -25.42
C GLN A 238 -5.78 -1.65 -24.43
N ILE A 239 -6.99 -1.31 -24.92
CA ILE A 239 -8.14 -1.01 -24.06
C ILE A 239 -8.50 -2.22 -23.19
N LEU A 240 -8.56 -3.43 -23.76
CA LEU A 240 -8.85 -4.64 -23.00
C LEU A 240 -7.83 -4.86 -21.87
N PHE A 241 -6.54 -4.66 -22.15
CA PHE A 241 -5.49 -4.68 -21.13
C PHE A 241 -5.70 -3.62 -20.04
N LEU A 242 -6.18 -2.41 -20.35
CA LEU A 242 -6.47 -1.41 -19.29
C LEU A 242 -7.56 -1.87 -18.31
N PHE A 243 -8.42 -2.80 -18.70
CA PHE A 243 -9.42 -3.43 -17.82
C PHE A 243 -8.93 -4.74 -17.19
N GLY A 244 -7.65 -5.09 -17.35
CA GLY A 244 -7.03 -6.30 -16.85
C GLY A 244 -7.30 -7.56 -17.69
N MET A 245 -7.86 -7.40 -18.89
CA MET A 245 -8.12 -8.51 -19.82
C MET A 245 -6.92 -8.71 -20.76
N ASN A 246 -6.56 -9.95 -21.06
CA ASN A 246 -5.53 -10.22 -22.05
C ASN A 246 -6.09 -10.00 -23.47
N GLY A 247 -5.87 -8.80 -24.02
CA GLY A 247 -6.42 -8.40 -25.31
C GLY A 247 -5.92 -9.23 -26.48
N SER A 248 -4.65 -9.63 -26.47
CA SER A 248 -4.06 -10.49 -27.52
C SER A 248 -4.71 -11.87 -27.58
N VAL A 249 -5.04 -12.44 -26.42
CA VAL A 249 -5.71 -13.75 -26.35
C VAL A 249 -7.16 -13.67 -26.84
N LEU A 250 -7.91 -12.66 -26.38
CA LEU A 250 -9.33 -12.49 -26.75
C LEU A 250 -9.54 -12.16 -28.24
N THR A 251 -8.51 -11.66 -28.91
CA THR A 251 -8.55 -11.28 -30.33
C THR A 251 -7.71 -12.21 -31.21
N SER A 252 -7.26 -13.34 -30.67
CA SER A 252 -6.38 -14.28 -31.39
C SER A 252 -7.01 -14.80 -32.68
N ASP A 253 -8.31 -15.09 -32.66
CA ASP A 253 -9.07 -15.52 -33.84
C ASP A 253 -9.09 -14.44 -34.94
N ILE A 254 -9.15 -13.15 -34.57
CA ILE A 254 -9.10 -12.05 -35.55
C ILE A 254 -7.72 -12.02 -36.21
N SER A 255 -6.65 -12.15 -35.41
CA SER A 255 -5.29 -12.20 -35.91
C SER A 255 -5.09 -13.38 -36.87
N ALA A 256 -5.53 -14.58 -36.47
CA ALA A 256 -5.36 -15.81 -37.24
C ALA A 256 -6.19 -15.82 -38.53
N ASN A 257 -7.43 -15.32 -38.51
CA ASN A 257 -8.32 -15.40 -39.67
C ASN A 257 -8.19 -14.25 -40.65
N TYR A 258 -7.68 -13.08 -40.23
CA TYR A 258 -7.59 -11.89 -41.07
C TYR A 258 -6.15 -11.46 -41.37
N PHE A 259 -5.26 -11.41 -40.37
CA PHE A 259 -3.91 -10.87 -40.55
C PHE A 259 -2.85 -11.91 -40.90
N GLU A 260 -3.03 -13.17 -40.50
CA GLU A 260 -2.13 -14.28 -40.87
C GLU A 260 -2.15 -14.58 -42.38
N PRO A 261 -3.31 -14.63 -43.07
CA PRO A 261 -3.33 -14.81 -44.52
C PRO A 261 -2.57 -13.71 -45.28
N LEU A 262 -2.61 -12.46 -44.79
CA LEU A 262 -1.87 -11.34 -45.38
C LEU A 262 -0.35 -11.50 -45.27
N LEU A 263 0.13 -12.15 -44.20
CA LEU A 263 1.54 -12.51 -44.07
C LEU A 263 1.92 -13.62 -45.06
N MET A 264 1.07 -14.63 -45.18
CA MET A 264 1.28 -15.75 -46.13
C MET A 264 1.34 -15.25 -47.58
N GLU A 265 0.46 -14.34 -47.97
CA GLU A 265 0.51 -13.69 -49.31
C GLU A 265 1.84 -12.97 -49.57
N ASN A 266 2.44 -12.35 -48.55
CA ASN A 266 3.75 -11.72 -48.69
C ASN A 266 4.88 -12.75 -48.81
N ILE A 267 4.82 -13.83 -48.02
CA ILE A 267 5.80 -14.93 -48.07
C ILE A 267 5.78 -15.56 -49.47
N ASP A 268 4.59 -15.87 -49.98
CA ASP A 268 4.40 -16.44 -51.31
C ASP A 268 4.87 -15.48 -52.40
N ALA A 269 4.54 -14.19 -52.30
CA ALA A 269 5.01 -13.18 -53.25
C ALA A 269 6.54 -13.11 -53.32
N VAL A 270 7.23 -13.16 -52.16
CA VAL A 270 8.69 -13.16 -52.13
C VAL A 270 9.29 -14.46 -52.68
N ALA A 271 8.68 -15.61 -52.40
CA ALA A 271 9.08 -16.89 -52.96
C ALA A 271 8.98 -16.90 -54.50
N ASP A 272 7.98 -16.21 -55.05
CA ASP A 272 7.78 -16.03 -56.49
C ASP A 272 8.62 -14.88 -57.09
N GLY A 273 9.45 -14.20 -56.28
CA GLY A 273 10.27 -13.06 -56.72
C GLY A 273 9.49 -11.77 -56.99
N LEU A 274 8.24 -11.70 -56.55
CA LEU A 274 7.37 -10.52 -56.61
C LEU A 274 7.60 -9.60 -55.38
N THR A 275 7.22 -8.34 -55.53
CA THR A 275 7.28 -7.37 -54.42
C THR A 275 6.13 -7.61 -53.44
N PRO A 276 6.38 -7.75 -52.13
CA PRO A 276 5.33 -7.87 -51.12
C PRO A 276 4.46 -6.60 -51.10
N LYS A 277 3.16 -6.76 -50.82
CA LYS A 277 2.18 -5.66 -50.87
C LYS A 277 1.59 -5.32 -49.51
N ASN A 278 1.42 -6.32 -48.65
CA ASN A 278 0.67 -6.17 -47.41
C ASN A 278 1.61 -5.63 -46.30
N ILE A 279 1.62 -4.31 -46.10
CA ILE A 279 2.42 -3.68 -45.03
C ILE A 279 1.94 -4.15 -43.65
N VAL A 280 0.63 -4.27 -43.49
CA VAL A 280 -0.03 -4.69 -42.24
C VAL A 280 -0.42 -6.15 -42.33
N ASN A 281 0.26 -6.95 -41.51
CA ASN A 281 0.10 -8.40 -41.37
C ASN A 281 0.34 -8.83 -39.93
N SER A 282 0.10 -10.11 -39.60
CA SER A 282 0.18 -10.62 -38.22
C SER A 282 1.55 -10.38 -37.56
N ALA A 283 2.64 -10.66 -38.28
CA ALA A 283 4.00 -10.44 -37.79
C ALA A 283 4.29 -8.96 -37.53
N SER A 284 3.88 -8.06 -38.44
CA SER A 284 4.06 -6.61 -38.29
C SER A 284 3.29 -6.03 -37.10
N LEU A 285 2.07 -6.49 -36.85
CA LEU A 285 1.28 -6.06 -35.70
C LEU A 285 1.93 -6.53 -34.40
N GLY A 286 2.42 -7.77 -34.36
CA GLY A 286 3.11 -8.33 -33.21
C GLY A 286 4.36 -7.54 -32.82
N ILE A 287 5.35 -7.44 -33.71
CA ILE A 287 6.64 -6.81 -33.38
C ILE A 287 6.53 -5.31 -33.08
N MET A 288 5.55 -4.60 -33.65
CA MET A 288 5.37 -3.16 -33.43
C MET A 288 4.65 -2.82 -32.13
N THR A 289 3.93 -3.77 -31.53
CA THR A 289 3.04 -3.49 -30.39
C THR A 289 3.30 -4.35 -29.15
N ALA A 290 4.13 -5.38 -29.28
CA ALA A 290 4.35 -6.38 -28.25
C ALA A 290 5.82 -6.56 -27.83
N VAL A 291 6.71 -5.58 -28.06
CA VAL A 291 8.10 -5.67 -27.52
C VAL A 291 8.05 -5.61 -26.00
N GLY A 292 8.46 -6.68 -25.34
CA GLY A 292 8.25 -6.80 -23.90
C GLY A 292 6.91 -7.39 -23.49
N GLY A 293 6.03 -7.67 -24.45
CA GLY A 293 4.61 -7.95 -24.28
C GLY A 293 3.75 -6.68 -24.45
N SER A 294 2.53 -6.69 -23.92
CA SER A 294 1.54 -5.63 -24.13
C SER A 294 1.98 -4.23 -23.67
N GLY A 295 1.60 -3.20 -24.44
CA GLY A 295 1.90 -1.80 -24.15
C GLY A 295 3.40 -1.46 -24.14
N MET A 296 4.23 -2.25 -24.83
CA MET A 296 5.68 -2.09 -24.82
C MET A 296 6.28 -2.19 -23.40
N ALA A 297 5.89 -3.23 -22.65
CA ALA A 297 6.19 -3.35 -21.22
C ALA A 297 7.69 -3.28 -20.89
N LEU A 298 8.57 -3.70 -21.80
CA LEU A 298 10.02 -3.59 -21.62
C LEU A 298 10.47 -2.12 -21.51
N ALA A 299 9.89 -1.23 -22.33
CA ALA A 299 10.17 0.20 -22.26
C ALA A 299 9.77 0.79 -20.90
N LEU A 300 8.60 0.40 -20.39
CA LEU A 300 8.14 0.80 -19.07
C LEU A 300 9.05 0.27 -17.95
N ILE A 301 9.47 -1.01 -18.01
CA ILE A 301 10.40 -1.60 -17.05
C ILE A 301 11.70 -0.78 -17.00
N ILE A 302 12.29 -0.50 -18.17
CA ILE A 302 13.52 0.28 -18.26
C ILE A 302 13.30 1.69 -17.69
N ALA A 303 12.19 2.36 -18.05
CA ALA A 303 11.87 3.67 -17.50
C ALA A 303 11.74 3.64 -15.96
N ILE A 304 11.08 2.62 -15.38
CA ILE A 304 10.97 2.44 -13.93
C ILE A 304 12.36 2.27 -13.28
N LEU A 305 13.22 1.42 -13.86
CA LEU A 305 14.57 1.18 -13.34
C LEU A 305 15.42 2.45 -13.36
N LEU A 306 15.29 3.27 -14.41
CA LEU A 306 16.07 4.50 -14.59
C LEU A 306 15.61 5.63 -13.66
N VAL A 307 14.30 5.90 -13.57
CA VAL A 307 13.81 7.15 -12.95
C VAL A 307 12.93 6.99 -11.71
N SER A 308 12.41 5.79 -11.41
CA SER A 308 11.47 5.65 -10.28
C SER A 308 12.18 5.83 -8.94
N ILE A 309 11.53 6.51 -8.02
CA ILE A 309 11.99 6.70 -6.63
C ILE A 309 11.54 5.52 -5.76
N SER A 310 10.50 4.78 -6.19
CA SER A 310 9.95 3.68 -5.41
C SER A 310 10.81 2.42 -5.50
N SER A 311 11.44 2.03 -4.39
CA SER A 311 12.21 0.78 -4.27
C SER A 311 11.37 -0.45 -4.61
N ARG A 312 10.08 -0.47 -4.22
CA ARG A 312 9.13 -1.53 -4.56
C ARG A 312 8.89 -1.66 -6.06
N LYS A 313 8.65 -0.55 -6.78
CA LYS A 313 8.46 -0.59 -8.24
C LYS A 313 9.74 -1.06 -8.94
N LYS A 314 10.90 -0.57 -8.49
CA LYS A 314 12.21 -1.00 -8.99
C LYS A 314 12.47 -2.49 -8.77
N TRP A 315 12.16 -3.00 -7.58
CA TRP A 315 12.28 -4.42 -7.26
C TRP A 315 11.44 -5.27 -8.22
N LEU A 316 10.15 -4.94 -8.37
CA LEU A 316 9.26 -5.67 -9.27
C LEU A 316 9.71 -5.57 -10.75
N ALA A 317 10.18 -4.40 -11.19
CA ALA A 317 10.72 -4.20 -12.52
C ALA A 317 11.97 -5.08 -12.79
N LYS A 318 12.83 -5.29 -11.79
CA LYS A 318 13.98 -6.23 -11.92
C LYS A 318 13.51 -7.67 -12.13
N PHE A 319 12.47 -8.11 -11.41
CA PHE A 319 11.91 -9.45 -11.57
C PHE A 319 11.20 -9.64 -12.91
N ALA A 320 10.50 -8.62 -13.40
CA ALA A 320 9.80 -8.67 -14.68
C ALA A 320 10.73 -8.54 -15.90
N LEU A 321 11.96 -8.03 -15.72
CA LEU A 321 12.88 -7.77 -16.82
C LEU A 321 13.17 -9.02 -17.66
N ILE A 322 13.50 -10.15 -17.01
CA ILE A 322 13.84 -11.38 -17.73
C ILE A 322 12.63 -11.88 -18.55
N PRO A 323 11.44 -12.10 -17.97
CA PRO A 323 10.28 -12.52 -18.75
C PRO A 323 9.90 -11.56 -19.88
N SER A 324 10.03 -10.25 -19.66
CA SER A 324 9.72 -9.27 -20.71
C SER A 324 10.74 -9.29 -21.87
N ILE A 325 12.01 -9.68 -21.66
CA ILE A 325 12.93 -9.89 -22.80
C ILE A 325 12.40 -10.96 -23.77
N PHE A 326 11.67 -11.95 -23.25
CA PHE A 326 10.97 -13.00 -24.01
C PHE A 326 9.51 -12.63 -24.32
N ASN A 327 9.20 -11.33 -24.36
CA ASN A 327 7.88 -10.77 -24.68
C ASN A 327 6.73 -11.19 -23.74
N ASN A 328 7.05 -11.55 -22.48
CA ASN A 328 6.05 -11.80 -21.46
C ASN A 328 5.88 -10.57 -20.53
N SER A 329 4.72 -9.92 -20.61
CA SER A 329 4.38 -8.72 -19.85
C SER A 329 3.49 -8.96 -18.62
N GLU A 330 3.10 -10.20 -18.33
CA GLU A 330 2.03 -10.47 -17.35
C GLU A 330 2.42 -9.97 -15.95
N ILE A 331 3.68 -10.15 -15.54
CA ILE A 331 4.18 -9.68 -14.24
C ILE A 331 4.11 -8.15 -14.14
N VAL A 332 4.42 -7.44 -15.23
CA VAL A 332 4.31 -5.97 -15.27
C VAL A 332 2.85 -5.57 -15.25
N HIS A 333 1.99 -6.24 -16.02
CA HIS A 333 0.60 -5.86 -16.21
C HIS A 333 -0.27 -6.10 -14.96
N TYR A 334 -0.04 -7.23 -14.28
CA TYR A 334 -0.78 -7.65 -13.10
C TYR A 334 -0.07 -7.23 -11.79
N GLY A 335 1.27 -7.18 -11.78
CA GLY A 335 2.06 -6.83 -10.60
C GLY A 335 2.28 -5.33 -10.41
N LEU A 336 2.58 -4.58 -11.49
CA LEU A 336 2.37 -3.14 -11.47
C LEU A 336 0.92 -2.97 -11.87
N PRO A 337 0.07 -2.30 -11.08
CA PRO A 337 -1.33 -2.19 -11.40
C PRO A 337 -1.52 -1.19 -12.55
N LEU A 338 -1.16 -1.60 -13.77
CA LEU A 338 -1.36 -0.90 -15.02
C LEU A 338 -2.84 -0.89 -15.36
N ALA A 339 -3.51 -2.01 -15.12
CA ALA A 339 -4.96 -2.08 -15.20
C ALA A 339 -5.60 -1.07 -14.24
N PHE A 340 -6.57 -0.33 -14.78
CA PHE A 340 -7.27 0.76 -14.12
C PHE A 340 -6.33 1.86 -13.58
N SER A 341 -5.17 2.07 -14.21
CA SER A 341 -4.28 3.21 -13.93
C SER A 341 -4.41 4.28 -15.01
N PRO A 342 -5.13 5.39 -14.76
CA PRO A 342 -5.30 6.47 -15.74
C PRO A 342 -3.97 7.13 -16.12
N ILE A 343 -2.99 7.12 -15.22
CA ILE A 343 -1.67 7.72 -15.46
C ILE A 343 -0.92 6.92 -16.53
N TYR A 344 -0.90 5.60 -16.41
CA TYR A 344 -0.21 4.75 -17.39
C TYR A 344 -1.07 4.42 -18.61
N ALA A 345 -2.40 4.58 -18.54
CA ALA A 345 -3.30 4.33 -19.66
C ALA A 345 -2.93 5.14 -20.92
N ILE A 346 -2.46 6.38 -20.74
CA ILE A 346 -2.08 7.26 -21.85
C ILE A 346 -0.89 6.67 -22.63
N PRO A 347 0.32 6.49 -22.05
CA PRO A 347 1.44 5.93 -22.80
C PRO A 347 1.18 4.47 -23.22
N PHE A 348 0.48 3.68 -22.41
CA PHE A 348 0.19 2.28 -22.71
C PHE A 348 -0.63 2.09 -23.99
N VAL A 349 -1.59 2.99 -24.27
CA VAL A 349 -2.37 2.97 -25.51
C VAL A 349 -1.66 3.70 -26.65
N THR A 350 -1.08 4.87 -26.36
CA THR A 350 -0.53 5.74 -27.42
C THR A 350 0.76 5.21 -28.03
N ILE A 351 1.65 4.59 -27.24
CA ILE A 351 2.94 4.10 -27.74
C ILE A 351 2.78 3.01 -28.81
N PRO A 352 2.02 1.92 -28.60
CA PRO A 352 1.82 0.91 -29.65
C PRO A 352 1.23 1.48 -30.94
N LEU A 353 0.31 2.45 -30.82
CA LEU A 353 -0.30 3.11 -31.98
C LEU A 353 0.72 4.00 -32.74
N LEU A 354 1.59 4.70 -32.01
CA LEU A 354 2.66 5.51 -32.60
C LEU A 354 3.70 4.63 -33.30
N ASN A 355 4.08 3.49 -32.71
CA ASN A 355 5.03 2.56 -33.30
C ASN A 355 4.48 1.93 -34.58
N PHE A 356 3.22 1.50 -34.55
CA PHE A 356 2.51 1.02 -35.73
C PHE A 356 2.44 2.09 -36.82
N LEU A 357 2.06 3.32 -36.49
CA LEU A 357 1.96 4.42 -37.45
C LEU A 357 3.33 4.75 -38.06
N LEU A 358 4.38 4.79 -37.25
CA LEU A 358 5.74 5.07 -37.72
C LEU A 358 6.22 4.00 -38.69
N TYR A 359 6.06 2.72 -38.35
CA TYR A 359 6.39 1.61 -39.25
C TYR A 359 5.58 1.69 -40.54
N TRP A 360 4.26 1.88 -40.46
CA TRP A 360 3.39 1.97 -41.63
C TRP A 360 3.81 3.09 -42.59
N VAL A 361 4.11 4.29 -42.06
CA VAL A 361 4.61 5.42 -42.88
C VAL A 361 5.95 5.07 -43.53
N LEU A 362 6.93 4.58 -42.74
CA LEU A 362 8.28 4.29 -43.23
C LEU A 362 8.32 3.15 -44.26
N ALA A 363 7.49 2.13 -44.09
CA ALA A 363 7.33 1.04 -45.05
C ALA A 363 6.67 1.55 -46.34
N LYS A 364 5.63 2.39 -46.23
CA LYS A 364 4.91 2.95 -47.39
C LYS A 364 5.78 3.84 -48.27
N ILE A 365 6.73 4.57 -47.69
CA ILE A 365 7.70 5.39 -48.43
C ILE A 365 8.97 4.63 -48.83
N GLY A 366 9.05 3.32 -48.50
CA GLY A 366 10.16 2.45 -48.88
C GLY A 366 11.46 2.64 -48.08
N LEU A 367 11.43 3.33 -46.93
CA LEU A 367 12.59 3.47 -46.05
C LEU A 367 12.83 2.25 -45.16
N LEU A 368 11.78 1.45 -44.91
CA LEU A 368 11.88 0.17 -44.22
C LEU A 368 11.31 -0.96 -45.09
N PRO A 369 11.91 -2.16 -45.07
CA PRO A 369 11.37 -3.30 -45.78
C PRO A 369 10.07 -3.79 -45.13
N ILE A 370 9.18 -4.33 -45.95
CA ILE A 370 7.95 -5.01 -45.51
C ILE A 370 8.35 -6.34 -44.86
N ILE A 371 7.67 -6.70 -43.77
CA ILE A 371 7.88 -7.97 -43.06
C ILE A 371 7.32 -9.13 -43.91
N VAL A 372 8.17 -10.13 -44.15
CA VAL A 372 7.95 -11.22 -45.12
C VAL A 372 8.31 -12.60 -44.57
N SER A 373 8.51 -12.72 -43.26
CA SER A 373 8.80 -13.99 -42.61
C SER A 373 8.14 -14.04 -41.25
N ASP A 374 7.75 -15.25 -40.85
CA ASP A 374 7.28 -15.51 -39.51
C ASP A 374 8.45 -15.79 -38.55
N SER A 375 8.24 -15.49 -37.28
CA SER A 375 9.19 -15.80 -36.21
C SER A 375 8.43 -16.16 -34.95
N ASN A 376 8.98 -17.10 -34.18
CA ASN A 376 8.48 -17.37 -32.85
C ASN A 376 8.49 -16.09 -32.01
N TRP A 377 7.32 -15.75 -31.47
CA TRP A 377 7.05 -14.51 -30.74
C TRP A 377 7.80 -14.40 -29.40
N MET A 378 8.38 -15.49 -28.88
CA MET A 378 9.20 -15.44 -27.65
C MET A 378 10.70 -15.29 -27.91
N VAL A 379 11.13 -15.27 -29.18
CA VAL A 379 12.49 -14.86 -29.51
C VAL A 379 12.67 -13.40 -29.09
N PRO A 380 13.77 -13.02 -28.42
CA PRO A 380 13.98 -11.63 -28.05
C PRO A 380 13.90 -10.70 -29.26
N TYR A 381 13.23 -9.56 -29.09
CA TYR A 381 12.80 -8.67 -30.18
C TYR A 381 13.89 -8.28 -31.18
N VAL A 382 15.15 -8.17 -30.76
CA VAL A 382 16.30 -7.87 -31.64
C VAL A 382 16.51 -8.99 -32.66
N PHE A 383 16.47 -10.25 -32.22
CA PHE A 383 16.63 -11.40 -33.10
C PHE A 383 15.35 -11.66 -33.89
N GLN A 384 14.18 -11.47 -33.27
CA GLN A 384 12.88 -11.59 -33.94
C GLN A 384 12.80 -10.63 -35.13
N SER A 385 13.16 -9.36 -34.94
CA SER A 385 13.16 -8.35 -36.01
C SER A 385 14.23 -8.60 -37.07
N ALA A 386 15.39 -9.17 -36.72
CA ALA A 386 16.39 -9.56 -37.71
C ALA A 386 15.84 -10.61 -38.70
N VAL A 387 15.11 -11.59 -38.17
CA VAL A 387 14.48 -12.65 -38.98
C VAL A 387 13.32 -12.07 -39.80
N GLN A 388 12.39 -11.35 -39.17
CA GLN A 388 11.16 -10.83 -39.79
C GLN A 388 11.40 -9.82 -40.92
N PHE A 389 12.39 -8.93 -40.74
CA PHE A 389 12.75 -7.93 -41.75
C PHE A 389 13.74 -8.46 -42.79
N ASN A 390 14.36 -9.62 -42.54
CA ASN A 390 15.47 -10.16 -43.33
C ASN A 390 16.58 -9.12 -43.62
N SER A 391 16.82 -8.21 -42.67
CA SER A 391 17.71 -7.04 -42.83
C SER A 391 18.13 -6.48 -41.47
N LEU A 392 19.31 -5.86 -41.42
CA LEU A 392 19.80 -5.13 -40.24
C LEU A 392 18.99 -3.87 -39.92
N SER A 393 18.19 -3.36 -40.87
CA SER A 393 17.30 -2.22 -40.64
C SER A 393 16.22 -2.51 -39.59
N GLY A 394 15.76 -3.77 -39.48
CA GLY A 394 14.75 -4.19 -38.50
C GLY A 394 15.23 -4.03 -37.05
N PRO A 395 16.34 -4.69 -36.64
CA PRO A 395 16.91 -4.56 -35.31
C PRO A 395 17.25 -3.12 -34.91
N ILE A 396 17.81 -2.33 -35.85
CA ILE A 396 18.12 -0.92 -35.62
C ILE A 396 16.83 -0.14 -35.35
N PHE A 397 15.81 -0.33 -36.18
CA PHE A 397 14.53 0.37 -36.06
C PHE A 397 13.82 0.05 -34.74
N ILE A 398 13.68 -1.23 -34.37
CA ILE A 398 13.02 -1.62 -33.12
C ILE A 398 13.81 -1.13 -31.90
N THR A 399 15.14 -1.12 -31.96
CA THR A 399 15.96 -0.57 -30.87
C THR A 399 15.74 0.94 -30.71
N LEU A 400 15.65 1.69 -31.82
CA LEU A 400 15.33 3.12 -31.79
C LEU A 400 13.92 3.39 -31.24
N LEU A 401 12.94 2.56 -31.63
CA LEU A 401 11.59 2.61 -31.06
C LEU A 401 11.62 2.37 -29.55
N LEU A 402 12.32 1.35 -29.07
CA LEU A 402 12.43 1.07 -27.65
C LEU A 402 13.01 2.27 -26.87
N VAL A 403 14.03 2.93 -27.40
CA VAL A 403 14.61 4.14 -26.78
C VAL A 403 13.59 5.27 -26.75
N LEU A 404 12.86 5.49 -27.84
CA LEU A 404 11.79 6.49 -27.91
C LEU A 404 10.68 6.19 -26.89
N ASP A 405 10.25 4.94 -26.80
CA ASP A 405 9.21 4.47 -25.88
C ASP A 405 9.61 4.68 -24.42
N VAL A 406 10.88 4.40 -24.06
CA VAL A 406 11.42 4.69 -22.74
C VAL A 406 11.33 6.19 -22.44
N ILE A 407 11.71 7.04 -23.38
CA ILE A 407 11.64 8.50 -23.24
C ILE A 407 10.18 8.95 -23.02
N ILE A 408 9.23 8.39 -23.76
CA ILE A 408 7.80 8.69 -23.60
C ILE A 408 7.28 8.22 -22.23
N TYR A 409 7.74 7.07 -21.73
CA TYR A 409 7.30 6.53 -20.43
C TYR A 409 7.84 7.29 -19.21
N ILE A 410 9.07 7.82 -19.26
CA ILE A 410 9.73 8.54 -18.15
C ILE A 410 8.84 9.58 -17.44
N PRO A 411 8.18 10.53 -18.13
CA PRO A 411 7.33 11.53 -17.46
C PRO A 411 6.15 10.89 -16.71
N PHE A 412 5.57 9.81 -17.23
CA PHE A 412 4.44 9.12 -16.58
C PHE A 412 4.89 8.28 -15.37
N VAL A 413 6.10 7.70 -15.41
CA VAL A 413 6.70 7.04 -14.24
C VAL A 413 6.91 8.05 -13.11
N LYS A 414 7.47 9.22 -13.40
CA LYS A 414 7.63 10.31 -12.41
C LYS A 414 6.29 10.78 -11.87
N LEU A 415 5.30 10.98 -12.74
CA LEU A 415 3.94 11.38 -12.36
C LEU A 415 3.26 10.32 -11.46
N SER A 416 3.47 9.04 -11.74
CA SER A 416 2.97 7.93 -10.92
C SER A 416 3.61 7.89 -9.52
N ASP A 417 4.90 8.19 -9.40
CA ASP A 417 5.58 8.29 -8.11
C ASP A 417 5.10 9.52 -7.31
N GLU A 418 4.90 10.66 -7.98
CA GLU A 418 4.32 11.85 -7.36
C GLU A 418 2.90 11.60 -6.86
N TYR A 419 2.07 10.88 -7.62
CA TYR A 419 0.74 10.47 -7.17
C TYR A 419 0.80 9.61 -5.92
N GLY A 420 1.72 8.64 -5.88
CA GLY A 420 1.91 7.80 -4.69
C GLY A 420 2.28 8.61 -3.44
N LYS A 421 3.15 9.61 -3.58
CA LYS A 421 3.50 10.52 -2.48
C LYS A 421 2.30 11.35 -2.02
N TYR A 422 1.55 11.91 -2.97
CA TYR A 422 0.34 12.69 -2.70
C TYR A 422 -0.70 11.89 -1.91
N VAL A 423 -0.96 10.63 -2.29
CA VAL A 423 -1.92 9.76 -1.60
C VAL A 423 -1.50 9.53 -0.15
N ILE A 424 -0.24 9.15 0.10
CA ILE A 424 0.26 8.93 1.46
C ILE A 424 0.15 10.20 2.29
N GLN A 425 0.56 11.35 1.78
CA GLN A 425 0.49 12.62 2.51
C GLN A 425 -0.95 13.04 2.84
N ARG A 426 -1.86 12.92 1.86
CA ARG A 426 -3.29 13.19 2.04
C ARG A 426 -3.90 12.27 3.10
N ASP A 427 -3.63 10.97 3.00
CA ASP A 427 -4.22 9.96 3.87
C ASP A 427 -3.68 10.07 5.30
N VAL A 428 -2.38 10.36 5.47
CA VAL A 428 -1.79 10.65 6.80
C VAL A 428 -2.45 11.89 7.41
N ALA A 429 -2.62 12.97 6.65
CA ALA A 429 -3.29 14.17 7.15
C ALA A 429 -4.75 13.92 7.56
N GLU A 430 -5.47 13.07 6.82
CA GLU A 430 -6.83 12.67 7.16
C GLU A 430 -6.88 11.73 8.37
N LEU A 431 -5.94 10.80 8.51
CA LEU A 431 -5.79 9.96 9.71
C LEU A 431 -5.53 10.81 10.94
N THR A 432 -4.59 11.77 10.86
CA THR A 432 -4.32 12.73 11.93
C THR A 432 -5.56 13.52 12.32
N ARG A 433 -6.29 14.09 11.33
CA ARG A 433 -7.52 14.83 11.61
C ARG A 433 -8.59 13.97 12.28
N ARG A 434 -8.73 12.71 11.86
CA ARG A 434 -9.68 11.78 12.48
C ARG A 434 -9.27 11.45 13.90
N LEU A 435 -8.00 11.14 14.13
CA LEU A 435 -7.49 10.84 15.47
C LEU A 435 -7.72 12.01 16.43
N GLN A 436 -7.39 13.25 16.03
CA GLN A 436 -7.64 14.45 16.84
C GLN A 436 -9.12 14.59 17.25
N LYS A 437 -10.06 14.33 16.34
CA LYS A 437 -11.50 14.35 16.66
C LYS A 437 -11.94 13.25 17.62
N TYR A 438 -11.23 12.13 17.64
CA TYR A 438 -11.49 11.02 18.56
C TYR A 438 -10.87 11.30 19.93
N GLU A 439 -9.67 11.91 19.97
CA GLU A 439 -9.02 12.43 21.18
C GLU A 439 -9.90 13.45 21.89
N GLU A 440 -10.46 14.44 21.17
CA GLU A 440 -11.40 15.43 21.73
C GLU A 440 -12.65 14.80 22.40
N LYS A 441 -13.01 13.57 21.99
CA LYS A 441 -14.16 12.83 22.52
C LYS A 441 -13.77 11.74 23.52
N ASN A 442 -12.48 11.60 23.83
CA ASN A 442 -11.93 10.49 24.62
C ASN A 442 -12.32 9.10 24.08
N LEU A 443 -12.32 8.94 22.75
CA LEU A 443 -12.62 7.67 22.06
C LEU A 443 -11.36 7.13 21.38
N SER A 444 -11.25 5.80 21.26
CA SER A 444 -10.20 5.16 20.47
C SER A 444 -10.58 5.04 19.00
N LEU A 445 -9.61 5.22 18.11
CA LEU A 445 -9.79 5.02 16.68
C LEU A 445 -9.61 3.54 16.34
N ASP A 446 -10.71 2.85 16.04
CA ASP A 446 -10.66 1.50 15.49
C ASP A 446 -10.25 1.55 14.01
N HIS A 447 -9.02 1.11 13.73
CA HIS A 447 -8.45 1.11 12.38
C HIS A 447 -9.17 0.12 11.43
N GLU A 448 -9.86 -0.90 11.94
CA GLU A 448 -10.66 -1.84 11.12
C GLU A 448 -11.94 -1.20 10.57
N LEU A 449 -12.36 -0.05 11.12
CA LEU A 449 -13.49 0.74 10.63
C LEU A 449 -13.08 1.81 9.62
N LEU A 450 -11.78 2.00 9.39
CA LEU A 450 -11.30 2.97 8.42
C LEU A 450 -11.67 2.54 6.99
N PRO A 451 -12.01 3.50 6.10
CA PRO A 451 -12.07 3.27 4.67
C PRO A 451 -10.77 2.64 4.17
N THR A 452 -10.85 1.76 3.18
CA THR A 452 -9.71 0.94 2.74
C THR A 452 -8.49 1.74 2.33
N GLY A 453 -8.65 2.90 1.71
CA GLY A 453 -7.52 3.79 1.40
C GLY A 453 -6.75 4.19 2.65
N LEU A 454 -7.46 4.65 3.69
CA LEU A 454 -6.86 5.03 4.97
C LEU A 454 -6.32 3.82 5.73
N ARG A 455 -7.02 2.68 5.72
CA ARG A 455 -6.55 1.44 6.34
C ARG A 455 -5.26 0.93 5.69
N ARG A 456 -5.15 1.01 4.36
CA ARG A 456 -3.91 0.66 3.66
C ARG A 456 -2.77 1.58 4.05
N THR A 457 -3.02 2.89 4.13
CA THR A 457 -2.01 3.84 4.59
C THR A 457 -1.60 3.55 6.03
N TRP A 458 -2.55 3.19 6.90
CA TRP A 458 -2.26 2.71 8.27
C TRP A 458 -1.33 1.48 8.28
N GLU A 459 -1.64 0.45 7.50
CA GLU A 459 -0.80 -0.75 7.37
C GLU A 459 0.60 -0.43 6.83
N VAL A 460 0.70 0.52 5.90
CA VAL A 460 1.99 1.02 5.40
C VAL A 460 2.76 1.71 6.52
N LEU A 461 2.14 2.61 7.28
CA LEU A 461 2.77 3.26 8.42
C LEU A 461 3.24 2.25 9.47
N LEU A 462 2.43 1.22 9.77
CA LEU A 462 2.83 0.18 10.73
C LEU A 462 4.10 -0.55 10.26
N ASN A 463 4.13 -0.98 9.00
CA ASN A 463 5.31 -1.68 8.44
C ASN A 463 6.53 -0.76 8.40
N ASP A 464 6.37 0.48 7.96
CA ASP A 464 7.45 1.45 7.87
C ASP A 464 7.99 1.82 9.26
N LEU A 465 7.12 1.94 10.27
CA LEU A 465 7.50 2.15 11.67
C LEU A 465 8.34 0.98 12.21
N ILE A 466 7.96 -0.26 11.92
CA ILE A 466 8.71 -1.45 12.34
C ILE A 466 10.10 -1.48 11.70
N ILE A 467 10.21 -1.10 10.42
CA ILE A 467 11.49 -1.05 9.71
C ILE A 467 12.37 0.05 10.31
N ASP A 468 11.84 1.26 10.46
CA ASP A 468 12.55 2.42 11.00
C ASP A 468 13.02 2.18 12.45
N LEU A 469 12.21 1.50 13.28
CA LEU A 469 12.60 1.08 14.64
C LEU A 469 13.75 0.06 14.66
N LYS A 470 13.74 -0.91 13.73
CA LYS A 470 14.81 -1.93 13.65
C LYS A 470 16.11 -1.38 13.12
N GLU A 471 16.05 -0.47 12.15
CA GLU A 471 17.23 0.13 11.53
C GLU A 471 17.77 1.34 12.31
N ASN A 472 17.03 1.79 13.34
CA ASN A 472 17.29 3.02 14.08
C ASN A 472 17.42 4.25 13.15
N GLN A 473 16.49 4.36 12.20
CA GLN A 473 16.46 5.42 11.20
C GLN A 473 15.16 6.21 11.31
N ASN A 474 15.22 7.50 10.93
CA ASN A 474 14.06 8.38 10.75
C ASN A 474 13.20 8.70 11.99
N ILE A 475 13.36 7.95 13.09
CA ILE A 475 12.76 8.21 14.39
C ILE A 475 13.82 8.84 15.29
N LYS A 476 13.49 9.97 15.92
CA LYS A 476 14.37 10.68 16.83
C LYS A 476 13.61 11.18 18.05
N MET A 477 14.34 11.45 19.12
CA MET A 477 13.84 12.16 20.28
C MET A 477 14.23 13.63 20.19
N TYR A 478 13.27 14.50 20.48
CA TYR A 478 13.50 15.92 20.68
C TYR A 478 13.27 16.22 22.16
N TYR A 479 13.99 17.17 22.72
CA TYR A 479 13.99 17.48 24.15
C TYR A 479 13.44 18.87 24.35
N GLN A 480 12.33 19.00 25.08
CA GLN A 480 11.76 20.30 25.42
C GLN A 480 12.22 20.71 26.83
N PRO A 481 13.06 21.76 26.97
CA PRO A 481 13.61 22.14 28.27
C PRO A 481 12.54 22.61 29.27
N GLN A 482 12.78 22.27 30.53
CA GLN A 482 12.03 22.71 31.71
C GLN A 482 12.96 23.51 32.61
N ILE A 483 12.55 24.71 33.03
CA ILE A 483 13.36 25.59 33.88
C ILE A 483 12.71 25.86 35.23
N ASP A 484 13.51 26.10 36.27
CA ASP A 484 13.03 26.62 37.55
C ASP A 484 12.75 28.14 37.51
N THR A 485 12.27 28.67 38.63
CA THR A 485 12.01 30.11 38.82
C THR A 485 13.25 30.97 38.51
N CYS A 486 14.43 30.51 38.92
CA CYS A 486 15.74 31.13 38.67
C CYS A 486 16.23 31.02 37.21
N GLY A 487 15.52 30.28 36.35
CA GLY A 487 15.88 30.08 34.95
C GLY A 487 16.89 28.96 34.69
N ARG A 488 17.21 28.13 35.69
CA ARG A 488 18.08 26.97 35.51
C ARG A 488 17.30 25.80 34.91
N CYS A 489 17.89 25.13 33.92
CA CYS A 489 17.30 23.94 33.33
C CYS A 489 17.35 22.76 34.31
N ILE A 490 16.19 22.29 34.76
CA ILE A 490 16.07 21.14 35.68
C ILE A 490 15.96 19.82 34.93
N GLY A 491 15.48 19.88 33.69
CA GLY A 491 15.26 18.70 32.87
C GLY A 491 14.68 19.02 31.51
N ALA A 492 14.24 17.99 30.81
CA ALA A 492 13.50 18.13 29.57
C ALA A 492 12.50 16.98 29.37
N GLU A 493 11.42 17.27 28.66
CA GLU A 493 10.51 16.24 28.17
C GLU A 493 11.05 15.65 26.86
N ALA A 494 11.17 14.33 26.79
CA ALA A 494 11.57 13.61 25.59
C ALA A 494 10.35 13.33 24.70
N LEU A 495 10.32 14.01 23.56
CA LEU A 495 9.23 14.02 22.61
C LEU A 495 9.59 13.24 21.35
N LEU A 496 8.79 12.21 21.04
CA LEU A 496 8.95 11.40 19.84
C LEU A 496 8.78 12.25 18.57
N ARG A 497 9.70 12.10 17.62
CA ARG A 497 9.62 12.69 16.28
C ARG A 497 9.94 11.64 15.23
N TRP A 498 8.92 11.20 14.51
CA TRP A 498 9.09 10.31 13.37
C TRP A 498 8.96 11.09 12.06
N LYS A 499 10.06 11.16 11.31
CA LYS A 499 10.13 11.80 9.99
C LYS A 499 10.04 10.73 8.90
N HIS A 500 8.83 10.30 8.60
CA HIS A 500 8.56 9.31 7.57
C HIS A 500 9.06 9.79 6.19
N SER A 501 9.70 8.88 5.44
CA SER A 501 10.40 9.18 4.17
C SER A 501 9.54 9.86 3.10
N ILE A 502 8.22 9.60 3.11
CA ILE A 502 7.26 10.16 2.15
C ILE A 502 6.33 11.20 2.79
N ALA A 503 5.81 10.88 3.98
CA ALA A 503 4.78 11.70 4.64
C ALA A 503 5.37 12.92 5.36
N GLY A 504 6.69 12.93 5.61
CA GLY A 504 7.31 13.92 6.48
C GLY A 504 7.06 13.60 7.95
N PHE A 505 6.98 14.62 8.80
CA PHE A 505 6.72 14.42 10.22
C PHE A 505 5.30 13.89 10.44
N ILE A 506 5.22 12.76 11.14
CA ILE A 506 3.95 12.15 11.53
C ILE A 506 3.59 12.62 12.94
N TYR A 507 2.31 12.97 13.11
CA TYR A 507 1.74 13.38 14.38
C TYR A 507 2.02 12.32 15.46
N PRO A 508 2.73 12.63 16.57
CA PRO A 508 3.19 11.61 17.52
C PRO A 508 2.10 10.70 18.08
N PRO A 509 0.89 11.19 18.45
CA PRO A 509 -0.19 10.31 18.88
C PRO A 509 -0.65 9.31 17.80
N LEU A 510 -0.58 9.68 16.51
CA LEU A 510 -0.84 8.73 15.42
C LEU A 510 0.21 7.62 15.39
N VAL A 511 1.47 7.93 15.70
CA VAL A 511 2.54 6.91 15.79
C VAL A 511 2.27 5.94 16.92
N ILE A 512 1.87 6.46 18.08
CA ILE A 512 1.54 5.66 19.27
C ILE A 512 0.34 4.75 18.98
N GLU A 513 -0.73 5.27 18.37
CA GLU A 513 -1.92 4.47 18.07
C GLU A 513 -1.64 3.41 16.98
N VAL A 514 -0.85 3.73 15.95
CA VAL A 514 -0.37 2.75 14.96
C VAL A 514 0.44 1.64 15.63
N ALA A 515 1.36 1.99 16.53
CA ALA A 515 2.16 1.01 17.25
C ALA A 515 1.32 0.13 18.20
N LYS A 516 0.33 0.74 18.87
CA LYS A 516 -0.58 0.07 19.80
C LYS A 516 -1.47 -0.95 19.09
N GLN A 517 -2.14 -0.54 18.01
CA GLN A 517 -3.01 -1.43 17.24
C GLN A 517 -2.23 -2.51 16.47
N GLY A 518 -0.94 -2.26 16.22
CA GLY A 518 -0.04 -3.22 15.56
C GLY A 518 0.76 -4.12 16.50
N ASP A 519 0.49 -4.12 17.81
CA ASP A 519 1.23 -4.88 18.84
C ASP A 519 2.76 -4.62 18.87
N VAL A 520 3.21 -3.43 18.43
CA VAL A 520 4.62 -3.01 18.43
C VAL A 520 4.91 -1.83 19.35
N LEU A 521 3.94 -1.42 20.18
CA LEU A 521 4.10 -0.35 21.17
C LEU A 521 5.29 -0.59 22.11
N GLY A 522 5.52 -1.84 22.54
CA GLY A 522 6.67 -2.14 23.38
C GLY A 522 8.02 -1.98 22.68
N MET A 523 8.10 -2.23 21.37
CA MET A 523 9.30 -1.96 20.60
C MET A 523 9.57 -0.44 20.50
N LEU A 524 8.52 0.35 20.27
CA LEU A 524 8.59 1.81 20.23
C LEU A 524 9.03 2.40 21.58
N GLU A 525 8.45 1.93 22.68
CA GLU A 525 8.82 2.39 24.03
C GLU A 525 10.24 2.00 24.42
N LEU A 526 10.67 0.78 24.08
CA LEU A 526 12.05 0.37 24.32
C LEU A 526 13.04 1.30 23.62
N PHE A 527 12.72 1.70 22.39
CA PHE A 527 13.49 2.71 21.67
C PHE A 527 13.51 4.05 22.43
N ILE A 528 12.34 4.56 22.82
CA ILE A 528 12.22 5.82 23.58
C ILE A 528 13.05 5.78 24.87
N PHE A 529 12.95 4.70 25.66
CA PHE A 529 13.68 4.55 26.92
C PHE A 529 15.19 4.49 26.71
N ASN A 530 15.64 3.76 25.68
CA ASN A 530 17.07 3.67 25.38
C ASN A 530 17.64 5.02 24.92
N GLU A 531 16.93 5.76 24.06
CA GLU A 531 17.38 7.09 23.61
C GLU A 531 17.38 8.11 24.76
N ALA A 532 16.34 8.14 25.60
CA ALA A 532 16.31 9.00 26.76
C ALA A 532 17.41 8.68 27.77
N ALA A 533 17.66 7.39 28.07
CA ALA A 533 18.74 6.96 28.95
C ALA A 533 20.13 7.25 28.34
N ALA A 534 20.31 7.05 27.03
CA ALA A 534 21.55 7.39 26.35
C ALA A 534 21.84 8.89 26.42
N GLU A 535 20.82 9.74 26.24
CA GLU A 535 20.99 11.19 26.34
C GLU A 535 21.31 11.64 27.76
N LEU A 536 20.63 11.08 28.78
CA LEU A 536 20.99 11.31 30.19
C LEU A 536 22.46 10.95 30.46
N ALA A 537 22.93 9.80 30.01
CA ALA A 537 24.32 9.38 30.18
C ALA A 537 25.31 10.32 29.46
N LYS A 538 24.95 10.83 28.27
CA LYS A 538 25.75 11.85 27.59
C LYS A 538 25.79 13.14 28.42
N MET A 539 24.66 13.59 28.98
CA MET A 539 24.60 14.82 29.78
C MET A 539 25.44 14.74 31.06
N GLU A 540 25.42 13.59 31.75
CA GLU A 540 26.26 13.39 32.93
C GLU A 540 27.76 13.49 32.62
N ARG A 541 28.20 12.92 31.48
CA ARG A 541 29.59 13.01 31.02
C ARG A 541 30.02 14.45 30.71
N ASN A 542 29.08 15.32 30.36
CA ASN A 542 29.34 16.73 30.04
C ASN A 542 29.10 17.66 31.24
N SER A 543 29.19 17.13 32.46
CA SER A 543 29.08 17.87 33.73
C SER A 543 27.69 18.42 34.07
N PHE A 544 26.65 18.09 33.31
CA PHE A 544 25.25 18.42 33.65
C PHE A 544 24.68 17.37 34.61
N LYS A 545 25.18 17.36 35.84
CA LYS A 545 24.77 16.37 36.86
C LYS A 545 23.35 16.63 37.35
N GLY A 546 22.59 15.56 37.52
CA GLY A 546 21.27 15.61 38.13
C GLY A 546 20.12 16.05 37.22
N LEU A 547 20.40 16.33 35.94
CA LEU A 547 19.38 16.60 34.91
C LEU A 547 18.36 15.46 34.84
N LYS A 548 17.09 15.81 34.63
CA LYS A 548 15.97 14.88 34.51
C LYS A 548 15.45 14.82 33.09
N ILE A 549 15.09 13.65 32.59
CA ILE A 549 14.39 13.51 31.32
C ILE A 549 13.09 12.75 31.56
N SER A 550 11.94 13.35 31.22
CA SER A 550 10.65 12.66 31.26
C SER A 550 10.36 11.93 29.96
N VAL A 551 9.79 10.72 30.09
CA VAL A 551 9.29 9.91 28.97
C VAL A 551 7.81 9.62 29.19
N ASN A 552 7.03 9.80 28.13
CA ASN A 552 5.59 9.54 28.13
C ASN A 552 5.29 8.05 28.03
N ILE A 553 4.39 7.54 28.88
CA ILE A 553 3.84 6.19 28.80
C ILE A 553 2.31 6.23 28.85
N THR A 554 1.68 5.21 28.26
CA THR A 554 0.20 5.11 28.20
C THR A 554 -0.34 4.18 29.29
N ALA A 555 -1.65 4.22 29.58
CA ALA A 555 -2.27 3.22 30.46
C ALA A 555 -2.08 1.79 29.94
N THR A 556 -2.02 1.60 28.61
CA THR A 556 -1.79 0.27 28.00
C THR A 556 -0.37 -0.23 28.29
N SER A 557 0.61 0.69 28.37
CA SER A 557 1.99 0.40 28.78
C SER A 557 2.03 -0.13 30.21
N LEU A 558 1.31 0.54 31.12
CA LEU A 558 1.15 0.10 32.51
C LEU A 558 0.42 -1.23 32.65
N LEU A 559 -0.16 -1.82 31.59
CA LEU A 559 -0.75 -3.16 31.60
C LEU A 559 0.23 -4.27 31.17
N ARG A 560 1.37 -3.93 30.56
CA ARG A 560 2.41 -4.90 30.18
C ARG A 560 3.29 -5.31 31.35
N GLU A 561 3.56 -6.60 31.46
CA GLU A 561 4.37 -7.19 32.54
C GLU A 561 5.82 -6.72 32.52
N ASN A 562 6.41 -6.57 31.34
CA ASN A 562 7.82 -6.27 31.15
C ASN A 562 8.16 -4.77 31.16
N LEU A 563 7.20 -3.85 31.33
CA LEU A 563 7.46 -2.40 31.26
C LEU A 563 8.57 -1.95 32.22
N VAL A 564 8.47 -2.37 33.49
CA VAL A 564 9.44 -1.99 34.53
C VAL A 564 10.82 -2.54 34.21
N GLU A 565 10.90 -3.76 33.67
CA GLU A 565 12.14 -4.40 33.26
C GLU A 565 12.80 -3.64 32.10
N MET A 566 12.01 -3.25 31.09
CA MET A 566 12.50 -2.49 29.94
C MET A 566 13.12 -1.15 30.35
N LEU A 567 12.48 -0.40 31.27
CA LEU A 567 13.01 0.85 31.81
C LEU A 567 14.31 0.61 32.59
N ASP A 568 14.31 -0.39 33.47
CA ASP A 568 15.48 -0.75 34.27
C ASP A 568 16.67 -1.13 33.41
N ASP A 569 16.45 -1.94 32.37
CA ASP A 569 17.50 -2.38 31.47
C ASP A 569 18.06 -1.20 30.67
N ALA A 570 17.20 -0.29 30.20
CA ALA A 570 17.63 0.92 29.48
C ALA A 570 18.51 1.81 30.37
N VAL A 571 18.09 2.07 31.61
CA VAL A 571 18.84 2.91 32.56
C VAL A 571 20.14 2.24 33.00
N LYS A 572 20.11 0.95 33.36
CA LYS A 572 21.30 0.18 33.79
C LYS A 572 22.33 0.07 32.68
N LYS A 573 21.90 -0.25 31.45
CA LYS A 573 22.78 -0.36 30.27
C LYS A 573 23.54 0.93 29.99
N ASN A 574 22.93 2.08 30.29
CA ASN A 574 23.53 3.40 30.07
C ASN A 574 24.23 3.96 31.33
N GLY A 575 24.19 3.26 32.46
CA GLY A 575 24.82 3.70 33.71
C GLY A 575 24.15 4.94 34.34
N VAL A 576 22.89 5.19 34.03
CA VAL A 576 22.12 6.35 34.52
C VAL A 576 21.49 6.04 35.87
N ASN A 577 21.31 7.04 36.74
CA ASN A 577 20.53 6.86 37.96
C ASN A 577 19.03 6.85 37.63
N ALA A 578 18.27 5.86 38.10
CA ALA A 578 16.81 5.80 37.89
C ALA A 578 16.07 7.08 38.30
N ARG A 579 16.59 7.82 39.29
CA ARG A 579 16.05 9.14 39.71
C ARG A 579 16.12 10.22 38.64
N GLN A 580 16.88 10.02 37.57
CA GLN A 580 16.99 10.96 36.45
C GLN A 580 16.00 10.65 35.33
N MET A 581 15.50 9.43 35.27
CA MET A 581 14.44 9.07 34.34
C MET A 581 13.09 9.30 35.01
N TRP A 582 12.35 10.24 34.44
CA TRP A 582 11.01 10.59 34.85
C TRP A 582 10.01 9.90 33.94
N VAL A 583 8.91 9.40 34.51
CA VAL A 583 7.86 8.69 33.80
C VAL A 583 6.59 9.49 33.90
N GLU A 584 6.03 9.80 32.75
CA GLU A 584 4.92 10.74 32.60
C GLU A 584 3.68 10.03 32.07
N LEU A 585 2.54 10.32 32.69
CA LEU A 585 1.24 9.73 32.38
C LEU A 585 0.17 10.81 32.38
N THR A 586 -0.76 10.74 31.43
CA THR A 586 -1.93 11.63 31.43
C THR A 586 -2.83 11.36 32.65
N GLU A 587 -3.55 12.39 33.11
CA GLU A 587 -4.57 12.28 34.15
C GLU A 587 -5.57 11.13 33.85
N GLN A 588 -6.02 11.01 32.60
CA GLN A 588 -6.98 9.98 32.18
C GLN A 588 -6.39 8.57 32.23
N ASP A 589 -5.14 8.40 31.80
CA ASP A 589 -4.43 7.12 31.88
C ASP A 589 -4.24 6.67 33.34
N ALA A 590 -3.94 7.61 34.23
CA ALA A 590 -3.85 7.34 35.66
C ALA A 590 -5.22 6.95 36.25
N ILE A 591 -6.31 7.63 35.87
CA ILE A 591 -7.66 7.38 36.42
C ILE A 591 -8.22 6.02 35.99
N THR A 592 -8.07 5.68 34.71
CA THR A 592 -8.65 4.46 34.10
C THR A 592 -7.86 3.18 34.36
N SER A 593 -6.71 3.31 35.04
CA SER A 593 -5.80 2.22 35.33
C SER A 593 -6.35 1.23 36.37
N PRO A 594 -6.35 -0.09 36.09
CA PRO A 594 -6.75 -1.11 37.07
C PRO A 594 -5.70 -1.27 38.18
N HIS A 595 -6.02 -2.01 39.25
CA HIS A 595 -5.11 -2.24 40.39
C HIS A 595 -3.68 -2.69 40.02
N ILE A 596 -3.53 -3.43 38.92
CA ILE A 596 -2.23 -3.87 38.41
C ILE A 596 -1.33 -2.68 38.00
N ALA A 597 -1.91 -1.64 37.42
CA ALA A 597 -1.18 -0.46 37.01
C ALA A 597 -0.66 0.35 38.22
N LEU A 598 -1.46 0.45 39.30
CA LEU A 598 -1.01 1.02 40.57
C LEU A 598 0.20 0.27 41.15
N GLN A 599 0.17 -1.07 41.17
CA GLN A 599 1.30 -1.88 41.63
C GLN A 599 2.58 -1.61 40.83
N ARG A 600 2.45 -1.39 39.51
CA ARG A 600 3.62 -1.06 38.67
C ARG A 600 4.16 0.34 38.95
N LEU A 601 3.28 1.33 39.18
CA LEU A 601 3.70 2.66 39.62
C LEU A 601 4.43 2.60 40.98
N GLU A 602 3.94 1.81 41.94
CA GLU A 602 4.63 1.56 43.21
C GLU A 602 6.01 0.94 43.01
N ILE A 603 6.14 -0.06 42.13
CA ILE A 603 7.43 -0.68 41.81
C ILE A 603 8.38 0.35 41.20
N LEU A 604 7.93 1.16 40.24
CA LEU A 604 8.76 2.22 39.64
C LEU A 604 9.20 3.22 40.71
N LYS A 605 8.29 3.66 41.58
CA LYS A 605 8.61 4.58 42.67
C LYS A 605 9.66 4.00 43.63
N ASN A 606 9.50 2.73 44.03
CA ASN A 606 10.43 2.04 44.92
C ASN A 606 11.81 1.83 44.29
N LYS A 607 11.89 1.71 42.97
CA LYS A 607 13.15 1.69 42.22
C LYS A 607 13.79 3.08 42.04
N GLY A 608 13.06 4.13 42.41
CA GLY A 608 13.55 5.51 42.44
C GLY A 608 13.24 6.33 41.20
N TYR A 609 12.38 5.86 40.29
CA TYR A 609 11.89 6.68 39.17
C TYR A 609 11.02 7.83 39.68
N GLY A 610 11.12 8.99 39.04
CA GLY A 610 10.20 10.09 39.29
C GLY A 610 8.91 9.90 38.48
N LEU A 611 7.75 10.16 39.09
CA LEU A 611 6.45 9.96 38.46
C LEU A 611 5.71 11.30 38.28
N LEU A 612 5.25 11.57 37.06
CA LEU A 612 4.58 12.81 36.69
C LEU A 612 3.14 12.52 36.24
N ILE A 613 2.22 13.40 36.62
CA ILE A 613 0.87 13.45 36.05
C ILE A 613 0.81 14.62 35.06
N ASP A 614 0.44 14.34 33.82
CA ASP A 614 0.22 15.30 32.76
C ASP A 614 -1.27 15.63 32.57
N ASP A 615 -1.56 16.73 31.87
CA ASP A 615 -2.92 17.22 31.56
C ASP A 615 -3.82 17.49 32.79
N PHE A 616 -3.22 17.82 33.94
CA PHE A 616 -3.97 17.97 35.20
C PHE A 616 -4.92 19.17 35.16
N GLY A 617 -6.23 18.92 35.23
CA GLY A 617 -7.27 19.96 35.31
C GLY A 617 -8.31 19.95 34.19
N MET A 618 -8.31 18.97 33.28
CA MET A 618 -9.25 18.89 32.14
C MET A 618 -10.68 18.39 32.47
N GLY A 619 -10.99 17.99 33.72
CA GLY A 619 -12.39 17.79 34.14
C GLY A 619 -12.78 16.45 34.76
N HIS A 620 -11.86 15.66 35.29
CA HIS A 620 -12.19 14.50 36.13
C HIS A 620 -11.41 14.53 37.47
N THR A 621 -11.90 13.86 38.50
CA THR A 621 -11.45 14.10 39.89
C THR A 621 -10.12 13.37 40.20
N SER A 622 -8.99 13.89 39.73
CA SER A 622 -7.61 13.39 39.99
C SER A 622 -7.19 13.25 41.45
N ILE A 623 -7.94 13.85 42.38
CA ILE A 623 -7.60 13.88 43.81
C ILE A 623 -7.44 12.46 44.39
N LYS A 624 -8.17 11.48 43.86
CA LYS A 624 -8.13 10.09 44.36
C LYS A 624 -6.74 9.47 44.24
N TYR A 625 -5.99 9.75 43.17
CA TYR A 625 -4.66 9.16 42.96
C TYR A 625 -3.54 9.91 43.68
N LEU A 626 -3.71 11.23 43.88
CA LEU A 626 -2.80 12.02 44.72
C LEU A 626 -2.75 11.51 46.16
N GLN A 627 -3.84 10.92 46.67
CA GLN A 627 -3.90 10.32 48.02
C GLN A 627 -2.92 9.15 48.21
N PHE A 628 -2.52 8.46 47.15
CA PHE A 628 -1.56 7.36 47.24
C PHE A 628 -0.11 7.84 47.36
N GLY A 629 0.17 9.12 47.12
CA GLY A 629 1.51 9.69 47.28
C GLY A 629 2.58 9.11 46.34
N LEU A 630 2.17 8.58 45.18
CA LEU A 630 3.09 7.96 44.22
C LEU A 630 3.78 8.98 43.31
N PHE A 631 3.07 10.04 42.95
CA PHE A 631 3.55 11.07 42.03
C PHE A 631 4.47 12.08 42.73
N ASP A 632 5.38 12.67 41.96
CA ASP A 632 6.33 13.70 42.42
C ASP A 632 5.96 15.09 41.89
N ILE A 633 5.38 15.15 40.69
CA ILE A 633 5.12 16.39 39.98
C ILE A 633 3.77 16.33 39.27
N ILE A 634 3.09 17.47 39.22
CA ILE A 634 1.90 17.72 38.43
C ILE A 634 2.27 18.69 37.29
N LYS A 635 1.92 18.35 36.05
CA LYS A 635 1.99 19.28 34.91
C LYS A 635 0.61 19.89 34.69
N LEU A 636 0.54 21.22 34.69
CA LEU A 636 -0.68 21.97 34.43
C LEU A 636 -0.92 22.06 32.93
N ASP A 637 -2.11 21.65 32.50
CA ASP A 637 -2.52 21.71 31.09
C ASP A 637 -2.50 23.14 30.52
N GLY A 638 -2.22 23.23 29.22
CA GLY A 638 -2.22 24.46 28.45
C GLY A 638 -3.52 25.24 28.49
N SER A 639 -4.69 24.60 28.67
CA SER A 639 -5.97 25.31 28.79
C SER A 639 -6.04 26.20 30.04
N LEU A 640 -5.31 25.86 31.10
CA LEU A 640 -5.23 26.64 32.34
C LEU A 640 -4.17 27.74 32.26
N THR A 641 -3.08 27.53 31.52
CA THR A 641 -1.92 28.41 31.51
C THR A 641 -1.90 29.41 30.34
N LYS A 642 -2.45 29.06 29.16
CA LYS A 642 -2.36 29.90 27.93
C LYS A 642 -2.97 31.29 28.07
N ASN A 643 -4.12 31.39 28.73
CA ASN A 643 -4.88 32.65 28.82
C ASN A 643 -4.70 33.38 30.15
N ILE A 644 -3.75 32.95 30.99
CA ILE A 644 -3.60 33.55 32.32
C ILE A 644 -3.11 35.00 32.19
N THR A 645 -3.97 35.91 32.62
CA THR A 645 -3.72 37.36 32.67
C THR A 645 -4.08 37.87 34.06
N GLN A 646 -3.74 39.14 34.35
CA GLN A 646 -4.14 39.75 35.62
C GLN A 646 -5.67 39.79 35.82
N ASP A 647 -6.44 39.77 34.74
CA ASP A 647 -7.91 39.88 34.76
C ASP A 647 -8.63 38.51 34.73
N ASP A 648 -7.90 37.39 34.61
CA ASP A 648 -8.47 36.04 34.61
C ASP A 648 -8.52 35.44 36.04
N GLU A 649 -9.48 35.92 36.83
CA GLU A 649 -9.68 35.48 38.22
C GLU A 649 -9.96 33.98 38.35
N ASN A 650 -10.63 33.37 37.35
CA ASN A 650 -11.05 31.97 37.42
C ASN A 650 -9.85 31.01 37.27
N SER A 651 -9.05 31.18 36.21
CA SER A 651 -7.86 30.33 36.00
C SER A 651 -6.83 30.52 37.11
N GLY A 652 -6.64 31.77 37.56
CA GLY A 652 -5.76 32.09 38.69
C GLY A 652 -6.19 31.42 40.00
N ALA A 653 -7.49 31.43 40.32
CA ALA A 653 -8.03 30.77 41.51
C ALA A 653 -7.88 29.24 41.46
N ILE A 654 -8.08 28.64 40.28
CA ILE A 654 -7.88 27.19 40.06
C ILE A 654 -6.41 26.84 40.28
N ILE A 655 -5.47 27.52 39.63
CA ILE A 655 -4.03 27.24 39.75
C ILE A 655 -3.53 27.45 41.18
N SER A 656 -3.97 28.52 41.88
CA SER A 656 -3.65 28.72 43.30
C SER A 656 -4.20 27.56 44.17
N SER A 657 -5.38 27.04 43.85
CA SER A 657 -5.97 25.91 44.58
C SER A 657 -5.19 24.61 44.33
N ILE A 658 -4.78 24.35 43.08
CA ILE A 658 -3.92 23.23 42.71
C ILE A 658 -2.57 23.36 43.41
N SER A 659 -2.00 24.57 43.49
CA SER A 659 -0.71 24.81 44.14
C SER A 659 -0.75 24.54 45.63
N LYS A 660 -1.81 24.97 46.33
CA LYS A 660 -2.03 24.59 47.74
C LYS A 660 -2.24 23.09 47.94
N LEU A 661 -2.83 22.40 46.96
CA LEU A 661 -2.98 20.95 47.00
C LEU A 661 -1.62 20.26 46.83
N ALA A 662 -0.85 20.67 45.82
CA ALA A 662 0.49 20.18 45.55
C ALA A 662 1.40 20.36 46.78
N GLU A 663 1.37 21.52 47.42
CA GLU A 663 2.12 21.79 48.66
C GLU A 663 1.77 20.79 49.78
N LYS A 664 0.48 20.51 50.00
CA LYS A 664 0.02 19.54 51.01
C LYS A 664 0.52 18.12 50.74
N PHE A 665 0.61 17.73 49.47
CA PHE A 665 1.11 16.41 49.05
C PHE A 665 2.62 16.40 48.75
N ARG A 666 3.31 17.54 48.92
CA ARG A 666 4.74 17.74 48.60
C ARG A 666 5.08 17.41 47.15
N LEU A 667 4.23 17.86 46.23
CA LEU A 667 4.38 17.71 44.80
C LEU A 667 4.95 18.99 44.20
N GLY A 668 5.82 18.87 43.21
CA GLY A 668 6.22 19.99 42.36
C GLY A 668 5.19 20.28 41.27
N ILE A 669 5.20 21.49 40.73
CA ILE A 669 4.30 21.89 39.64
C ILE A 669 5.08 22.40 38.45
N VAL A 670 4.80 21.84 37.28
CA VAL A 670 5.27 22.33 35.99
C VAL A 670 4.10 23.01 35.28
N ALA A 671 4.25 24.27 34.88
CA ALA A 671 3.29 24.90 33.97
C ALA A 671 3.72 24.70 32.52
N GLU A 672 2.82 24.14 31.71
CA GLU A 672 3.00 24.04 30.27
C GLU A 672 2.57 25.29 29.51
N TYR A 673 2.91 25.38 28.22
CA TYR A 673 2.51 26.46 27.31
C TYR A 673 2.83 27.88 27.81
N VAL A 674 3.95 28.06 28.50
CA VAL A 674 4.45 29.38 28.92
C VAL A 674 5.11 30.08 27.73
N GLU A 675 4.47 31.11 27.20
CA GLU A 675 4.89 31.78 25.95
C GLU A 675 5.41 33.20 26.15
N ASN A 676 5.11 33.85 27.29
CA ASN A 676 5.60 35.20 27.59
C ASN A 676 5.96 35.40 29.07
N MET A 677 6.74 36.44 29.35
CA MET A 677 7.26 36.72 30.70
C MET A 677 6.15 37.07 31.70
N ASN A 678 5.07 37.72 31.27
CA ASN A 678 3.95 38.06 32.16
C ASN A 678 3.24 36.82 32.68
N GLN A 679 3.02 35.82 31.81
CA GLN A 679 2.50 34.51 32.20
C GLN A 679 3.41 33.84 33.22
N LYS A 680 4.74 33.78 32.94
CA LYS A 680 5.72 33.19 33.88
C LYS A 680 5.65 33.85 35.26
N MET A 681 5.71 35.18 35.32
CA MET A 681 5.64 35.93 36.59
C MET A 681 4.34 35.70 37.34
N MET A 682 3.21 35.58 36.64
CA MET A 682 1.92 35.29 37.27
C MET A 682 1.88 33.87 37.82
N LEU A 683 2.29 32.88 37.03
CA LEU A 683 2.33 31.47 37.43
C LEU A 683 3.27 31.26 38.62
N GLU A 684 4.43 31.93 38.63
CA GLU A 684 5.37 31.93 39.76
C GLU A 684 4.71 32.47 41.05
N ARG A 685 3.96 33.58 40.96
CA ARG A 685 3.20 34.12 42.10
C ARG A 685 2.10 33.19 42.60
N LEU A 686 1.57 32.34 41.73
CA LEU A 686 0.53 31.38 42.07
C LEU A 686 1.08 30.08 42.67
N GLY A 687 2.41 29.92 42.74
CA GLY A 687 3.08 28.77 43.37
C GLY A 687 3.54 27.69 42.40
N VAL A 688 3.74 28.02 41.12
CA VAL A 688 4.33 27.10 40.14
C VAL A 688 5.86 27.06 40.28
N ASP A 689 6.43 25.85 40.33
CA ASP A 689 7.87 25.62 40.56
C ASP A 689 8.70 25.64 39.27
N PHE A 690 8.14 25.08 38.18
CA PHE A 690 8.83 24.83 36.92
C PHE A 690 8.03 25.29 35.71
N PHE A 691 8.72 25.64 34.63
CA PHE A 691 8.11 26.23 33.44
C PHE A 691 8.56 25.54 32.16
N GLN A 692 7.59 25.20 31.31
CA GLN A 692 7.78 24.62 29.98
C GLN A 692 6.97 25.42 28.95
N GLY A 693 7.58 25.80 27.83
CA GLY A 693 6.90 26.55 26.78
C GLY A 693 7.82 27.33 25.86
N TYR A 694 7.25 28.01 24.87
CA TYR A 694 8.02 28.69 23.82
C TYR A 694 8.74 29.94 24.30
N LEU A 695 8.42 30.47 25.49
CA LEU A 695 9.25 31.48 26.16
C LEU A 695 10.66 30.96 26.43
N ILE A 696 10.75 29.67 26.81
CA ILE A 696 12.00 29.00 27.15
C ILE A 696 12.66 28.50 25.87
N SER A 697 12.02 27.54 25.21
CA SER A 697 12.44 26.99 23.93
C SER A 697 11.35 26.09 23.35
N LYS A 698 11.34 25.98 22.02
CA LYS A 698 10.66 24.86 21.33
C LYS A 698 11.40 23.54 21.63
N PRO A 699 10.78 22.37 21.37
CA PRO A 699 11.49 21.09 21.39
C PRO A 699 12.75 21.13 20.53
N LEU A 700 13.88 20.75 21.11
CA LEU A 700 15.22 20.84 20.52
C LEU A 700 15.72 19.45 20.09
N THR A 701 16.54 19.39 19.06
CA THR A 701 17.34 18.18 18.78
C THR A 701 18.36 17.93 19.90
N GLU A 702 18.95 16.74 19.96
CA GLU A 702 20.03 16.42 20.93
C GLU A 702 21.16 17.46 20.94
N GLU A 703 21.59 17.91 19.76
CA GLU A 703 22.68 18.87 19.59
C GLU A 703 22.28 20.28 20.05
N GLU A 704 21.08 20.72 19.67
CA GLU A 704 20.53 22.00 20.10
C GLU A 704 20.27 22.03 21.61
N PHE A 705 19.78 20.92 22.19
CA PHE A 705 19.52 20.82 23.63
C PHE A 705 20.82 20.92 24.44
N ARG A 706 21.88 20.27 23.99
CA ARG A 706 23.22 20.41 24.58
C ARG A 706 23.71 21.86 24.53
N THR A 707 23.58 22.50 23.37
CA THR A 707 23.97 23.91 23.19
C THR A 707 23.18 24.82 24.13
N PHE A 708 21.87 24.56 24.28
CA PHE A 708 21.01 25.27 25.23
C PHE A 708 21.54 25.16 26.67
N LEU A 709 21.88 23.95 27.12
CA LEU A 709 22.44 23.72 28.46
C LEU A 709 23.78 24.42 28.68
N GLU A 710 24.68 24.42 27.69
CA GLU A 710 25.99 25.09 27.77
C GLU A 710 25.85 26.62 27.86
N SER A 711 24.93 27.20 27.08
CA SER A 711 24.66 28.64 27.10
C SER A 711 24.04 29.12 28.41
N GLY A 712 23.13 28.33 29.01
CA GLY A 712 22.52 28.61 30.31
C GLY A 712 23.49 28.44 31.49
N ALA A 713 24.54 27.62 31.34
CA ALA A 713 25.58 27.49 32.36
C ALA A 713 26.45 28.76 32.46
N HIS A 714 26.63 29.51 31.36
CA HIS A 714 27.49 30.69 31.31
C HIS A 714 26.82 31.97 31.83
N SER A 715 25.48 32.05 31.87
CA SER A 715 24.76 33.25 32.35
C SER A 715 24.66 33.36 33.87
N SER A 716 25.03 32.32 34.61
CA SER A 716 24.97 32.29 36.08
C SER A 716 26.09 33.06 36.79
N THR A 717 26.99 33.70 36.04
CA THR A 717 28.08 34.54 36.60
C THR A 717 27.85 36.05 36.50
N ASP A 718 26.83 36.54 35.78
CA ASP A 718 26.67 37.98 35.48
C ASP A 718 25.38 38.63 36.03
N PHE A 719 24.66 38.00 36.97
CA PHE A 719 23.51 38.61 37.68
C PHE A 719 23.83 38.97 39.14
N GLN A 720 24.96 39.64 39.36
CA GLN A 720 25.17 40.50 40.52
C GLN A 720 25.60 41.89 40.04
N GLU A 721 24.62 42.74 39.76
CA GLU A 721 24.64 44.19 40.08
C GLU A 721 23.23 44.78 40.04
#